data_AF-A0A8C5N0U1-F1
#
_entry.id   AF-A0A8C5N0U1-F1
#
_cell.length_a   1.000
_cell.length_b   1.000
_cell.length_c   1.000
_cell.angle_alpha   90.00
_cell.angle_beta   90.00
_cell.angle_gamma   90.00
#
_symmetry.space_group_name_H-M   'P 1'
#
loop_
_entity.id
_entity.type
_entity.pdbx_description
1 polymer ?
#
loop_
_entity_poly.entity_id
_entity_poly.type
_entity_poly.pdbx_seq_one_letter_code
_entity_poly.pdbx_strand_id
1 'polypeptide(L)'
;MNIRSLLFSWIIFIFHLSSFCHCILRRKCQVLEPKYFEPYMQVEFDECGDFDFLNATVAVNCNRVENFNDSLAEVPVDTDWLCLKNFMGAKIDADTFTRLTNLQYLYITGNFELLPGVFAGLSQLSTLWIESEKVSDTIIFYYDTFDGLRNLRELKLINIHISVLDTSVFNHLLCLEHLILEGNKIRFLSTVTKSLGNIQTLRKLAIINNDISILREEDCLRSENPAINGPFVNFNVSILELSSNILQIIENNSLCNFPHLSVFIAHKTGINITQLFQSGIKAIETLSVTYADFVKLCEYSSNFKIKDLSVRNNQICEIITGRGTCKNLEKIDLSNNLLQNVNFKQMKRLKHLIYLDASSNKIRQLNICPKPNTNGFVMKLEHLNLSYNSLTFLAEGQFNCLENLQVLSLENNKISIIEDSAFFGSFLLQVLNLQNNNIFEITDLTFYGLFILRSLNLNENVLTSITYAGLAKLNQIEEIKLTLKDYLDGLWMLQYISNTVKHISIKMGDNLIQLVSEQFNMLNELETLEIESKDIHVDSCEEFVFSGIKEMYFRNNMYFVCFDSLDQALGKFTNLEKLYYDANSLAYDSTLTINSSLQYLTKLKFLRIENTAMIIGRYPMDLSTMFNGLSDLKMLHLKNAGLDHFDSPALFTDLRSLEFLLVENANVQGLTEYALKSMPNLKYVYFHETVFPCSCRFNGLMSWLKYDTQVSIVNFSEQDCLLDSANVNMIDFLLKNCQDDIDFKIFIATFPSILLFMIVSLFHESIWWNILYLYYKIKCWLTYRLRGGDNNPYQFDVFVSYNTCDEQWVVDQLLLNLEHKGPPFFRVCIHNRDFEIGKAIVENIVDSIYKSRWTICIITRSYLQSHWCSLEMRMAIYRLIAESKDSLILIFLDKITREELKYYHRLSKLMDTKTYLEWPEDNNGQELFWVRLRKVIGGHLEIQQPNCCNEE
;
A
#
# COMPACT_ATOMS: atom_id res chain seq x y z
N MET A 1 14.75 -8.85 49.34
CA MET A 1 15.05 -9.22 47.93
C MET A 1 14.13 -8.42 47.02
N ASN A 2 14.68 -7.89 45.94
CA ASN A 2 14.23 -6.67 45.24
C ASN A 2 12.90 -6.81 44.46
N ILE A 3 11.80 -6.32 45.04
CA ILE A 3 10.54 -6.05 44.32
C ILE A 3 10.71 -4.89 43.32
N ARG A 4 11.68 -3.99 43.55
CA ARG A 4 12.00 -2.89 42.63
C ARG A 4 12.66 -3.33 41.32
N SER A 5 13.41 -4.45 41.27
CA SER A 5 14.04 -4.89 40.01
C SER A 5 13.09 -5.72 39.14
N LEU A 6 12.10 -6.39 39.73
CA LEU A 6 11.04 -7.09 38.99
C LEU A 6 10.06 -6.11 38.33
N LEU A 7 9.70 -5.02 39.02
CA LEU A 7 8.88 -3.95 38.43
C LEU A 7 9.60 -3.20 37.31
N PHE A 8 10.91 -2.92 37.47
CA PHE A 8 11.70 -2.31 36.39
C PHE A 8 11.89 -3.25 35.20
N SER A 9 12.10 -4.55 35.45
CA SER A 9 12.21 -5.55 34.38
C SER A 9 10.89 -5.79 33.66
N TRP A 10 9.75 -5.66 34.33
CA TRP A 10 8.42 -5.74 33.71
C TRP A 10 8.09 -4.50 32.87
N ILE A 11 8.46 -3.30 33.31
CA ILE A 11 8.25 -2.07 32.55
C ILE A 11 9.14 -2.05 31.29
N ILE A 12 10.38 -2.55 31.38
CA ILE A 12 11.27 -2.71 30.21
C ILE A 12 10.74 -3.79 29.24
N PHE A 13 10.11 -4.86 29.74
CA PHE A 13 9.49 -5.89 28.91
C PHE A 13 8.26 -5.37 28.14
N ILE A 14 7.47 -4.48 28.75
CA ILE A 14 6.31 -3.84 28.10
C ILE A 14 6.74 -2.81 27.06
N PHE A 15 7.82 -2.05 27.30
CA PHE A 15 8.37 -1.12 26.31
C PHE A 15 9.13 -1.81 25.16
N HIS A 16 9.58 -3.06 25.33
CA HIS A 16 10.19 -3.83 24.24
C HIS A 16 9.18 -4.58 23.36
N LEU A 17 7.93 -4.76 23.79
CA LEU A 17 6.88 -5.38 22.98
C LEU A 17 6.17 -4.41 22.03
N SER A 18 6.32 -3.09 22.21
CA SER A 18 5.76 -2.07 21.32
C SER A 18 6.65 -1.70 20.12
N SER A 19 7.78 -2.38 19.95
CA SER A 19 8.69 -2.20 18.79
C SER A 19 8.63 -3.38 17.81
N PHE A 20 7.45 -3.98 17.65
CA PHE A 20 7.24 -5.07 16.70
C PHE A 20 6.91 -4.54 15.28
N CYS A 21 7.98 -4.42 14.51
CA CYS A 21 8.10 -4.59 13.06
C CYS A 21 7.09 -3.86 12.14
N HIS A 22 7.42 -2.61 11.81
CA HIS A 22 6.87 -1.83 10.69
C HIS A 22 7.31 -2.33 9.29
N CYS A 23 8.16 -3.35 9.17
CA CYS A 23 8.81 -3.71 7.89
C CYS A 23 7.96 -4.58 6.96
N ILE A 24 6.95 -5.32 7.44
CA ILE A 24 6.31 -6.38 6.64
C ILE A 24 5.28 -5.85 5.62
N LEU A 25 4.88 -4.57 5.71
CA LEU A 25 3.77 -4.01 4.92
C LEU A 25 4.17 -2.88 3.95
N ARG A 26 5.46 -2.53 3.87
CA ARG A 26 5.98 -1.57 2.90
C ARG A 26 6.50 -2.30 1.66
N ARG A 27 5.63 -2.97 0.91
CA ARG A 27 6.00 -3.52 -0.41
C ARG A 27 6.24 -2.37 -1.38
N LYS A 28 7.49 -1.91 -1.49
CA LYS A 28 7.93 -0.77 -2.33
C LYS A 28 8.23 -1.19 -3.79
N CYS A 29 8.26 -2.49 -4.06
CA CYS A 29 8.53 -3.08 -5.36
C CYS A 29 7.24 -3.57 -6.03
N GLN A 30 6.96 -3.05 -7.22
CA GLN A 30 5.89 -3.45 -8.12
C GLN A 30 6.40 -4.58 -9.03
N VAL A 31 5.63 -5.67 -9.19
CA VAL A 31 5.98 -6.77 -10.10
C VAL A 31 4.97 -6.77 -11.25
N LEU A 32 5.47 -6.80 -12.49
CA LEU A 32 4.68 -6.93 -13.72
C LEU A 32 5.13 -8.17 -14.52
N GLU A 33 4.16 -8.86 -15.11
CA GLU A 33 4.40 -9.95 -16.07
C GLU A 33 3.86 -9.53 -17.45
N PRO A 34 4.70 -8.96 -18.34
CA PRO A 34 4.27 -8.29 -19.57
C PRO A 34 3.34 -9.11 -20.49
N LYS A 35 3.49 -10.43 -20.53
CA LYS A 35 2.63 -11.38 -21.29
C LYS A 35 1.12 -11.23 -21.01
N TYR A 36 0.74 -10.64 -19.88
CA TYR A 36 -0.66 -10.41 -19.52
C TYR A 36 -1.12 -8.97 -19.81
N PHE A 37 -0.20 -8.00 -19.94
CA PHE A 37 -0.50 -6.57 -20.05
C PHE A 37 -0.23 -5.97 -21.44
N GLU A 38 0.19 -6.74 -22.44
CA GLU A 38 0.41 -6.22 -23.80
C GLU A 38 -0.76 -5.39 -24.40
N PRO A 39 -2.06 -5.64 -24.10
CA PRO A 39 -3.15 -4.75 -24.52
C PRO A 39 -3.27 -3.44 -23.73
N TYR A 40 -2.47 -3.28 -22.67
CA TYR A 40 -2.53 -2.24 -21.62
C TYR A 40 -1.24 -1.43 -21.52
N MET A 41 -0.52 -1.26 -22.64
CA MET A 41 0.65 -0.38 -22.78
C MET A 41 0.39 1.12 -22.45
N GLN A 42 -0.62 1.46 -21.65
CA GLN A 42 -0.76 2.76 -21.01
C GLN A 42 -0.55 2.72 -19.49
N VAL A 43 -0.34 1.53 -18.88
CA VAL A 43 0.32 1.47 -17.55
C VAL A 43 1.83 1.51 -17.80
N GLU A 44 2.32 2.66 -18.25
CA GLU A 44 3.75 2.92 -18.34
C GLU A 44 4.32 2.91 -16.91
N PHE A 45 5.46 2.25 -16.69
CA PHE A 45 6.28 2.66 -15.55
C PHE A 45 6.90 3.99 -15.95
N ASP A 46 6.14 5.09 -15.81
CA ASP A 46 6.41 6.47 -16.30
C ASP A 46 7.86 6.99 -16.11
N GLU A 47 8.66 6.32 -15.29
CA GLU A 47 9.98 6.76 -14.86
C GLU A 47 11.11 5.71 -15.05
N CYS A 48 10.85 4.47 -15.53
CA CYS A 48 11.91 3.45 -15.77
C CYS A 48 12.55 3.52 -17.18
N GLY A 49 12.15 4.52 -17.99
CA GLY A 49 12.61 4.74 -19.37
C GLY A 49 12.13 3.67 -20.36
N ASP A 50 12.70 3.67 -21.58
CA ASP A 50 12.27 2.88 -22.75
C ASP A 50 12.44 1.34 -22.63
N PHE A 51 12.44 0.76 -21.43
CA PHE A 51 12.51 -0.70 -21.21
C PHE A 51 11.21 -1.42 -21.60
N ASP A 52 10.16 -0.67 -21.93
CA ASP A 52 8.83 -1.15 -22.33
C ASP A 52 8.82 -2.10 -23.55
N PHE A 53 9.92 -2.15 -24.31
CA PHE A 53 10.06 -2.99 -25.52
C PHE A 53 10.91 -4.25 -25.31
N LEU A 54 11.37 -4.52 -24.09
CA LEU A 54 12.22 -5.67 -23.82
C LEU A 54 11.37 -6.89 -23.49
N ASN A 55 11.76 -8.03 -24.04
CA ASN A 55 11.14 -9.33 -23.76
C ASN A 55 11.51 -9.82 -22.35
N ALA A 56 11.08 -9.09 -21.32
CA ALA A 56 11.18 -9.49 -19.92
C ALA A 56 9.99 -10.38 -19.57
N THR A 57 10.25 -11.42 -18.79
CA THR A 57 9.23 -12.34 -18.28
C THR A 57 8.68 -11.87 -16.94
N VAL A 58 9.54 -11.33 -16.08
CA VAL A 58 9.20 -10.81 -14.75
C VAL A 58 9.92 -9.49 -14.56
N ALA A 59 9.15 -8.41 -14.70
CA ALA A 59 9.58 -7.03 -14.55
C ALA A 59 9.32 -6.57 -13.12
N VAL A 60 10.31 -5.93 -12.47
CA VAL A 60 10.14 -5.40 -11.12
C VAL A 60 10.59 -3.95 -11.04
N ASN A 61 9.72 -3.06 -10.57
CA ASN A 61 10.01 -1.64 -10.36
C ASN A 61 9.90 -1.29 -8.87
N CYS A 62 10.99 -0.89 -8.24
CA CYS A 62 11.04 -0.47 -6.85
C CYS A 62 11.24 1.04 -6.74
N ASN A 63 10.30 1.74 -6.10
CA ASN A 63 10.38 3.18 -5.86
C ASN A 63 10.71 3.51 -4.40
N ARG A 64 11.45 4.60 -4.16
CA ARG A 64 11.79 5.14 -2.81
C ARG A 64 12.52 4.11 -1.93
N VAL A 65 13.49 3.41 -2.48
CA VAL A 65 14.23 2.36 -1.76
C VAL A 65 15.21 2.99 -0.75
N GLU A 66 15.07 2.61 0.52
CA GLU A 66 15.91 3.11 1.62
C GLU A 66 17.05 2.12 1.98
N ASN A 67 16.79 0.81 1.88
CA ASN A 67 17.76 -0.26 2.17
C ASN A 67 17.71 -1.34 1.07
N PHE A 68 18.85 -1.57 0.39
CA PHE A 68 18.98 -2.56 -0.69
C PHE A 68 18.68 -3.98 -0.22
N ASN A 69 19.22 -4.40 0.92
CA ASN A 69 19.09 -5.80 1.36
C ASN A 69 17.65 -6.15 1.71
N ASP A 70 16.91 -5.21 2.30
CA ASP A 70 15.50 -5.41 2.64
C ASP A 70 14.63 -5.40 1.38
N SER A 71 14.82 -4.43 0.48
CA SER A 71 14.01 -4.33 -0.74
C SER A 71 14.30 -5.45 -1.74
N LEU A 72 15.56 -5.87 -1.91
CA LEU A 72 15.89 -7.00 -2.77
C LEU A 72 15.53 -8.36 -2.16
N ALA A 73 15.29 -8.43 -0.84
CA ALA A 73 14.76 -9.65 -0.25
C ALA A 73 13.34 -9.97 -0.75
N GLU A 74 12.58 -8.93 -1.13
CA GLU A 74 11.20 -9.00 -1.65
C GLU A 74 11.13 -9.31 -3.15
N VAL A 75 12.23 -9.10 -3.89
CA VAL A 75 12.27 -9.32 -5.35
C VAL A 75 12.30 -10.82 -5.68
N PRO A 76 11.43 -11.31 -6.58
CA PRO A 76 11.46 -12.70 -7.05
C PRO A 76 12.83 -13.10 -7.60
N VAL A 77 13.26 -14.34 -7.35
CA VAL A 77 14.59 -14.82 -7.77
C VAL A 77 14.67 -15.01 -9.29
N ASP A 78 13.52 -15.22 -9.93
CA ASP A 78 13.33 -15.36 -11.37
C ASP A 78 13.23 -14.03 -12.12
N THR A 79 13.29 -12.89 -11.43
CA THR A 79 13.30 -11.55 -12.04
C THR A 79 14.43 -11.41 -13.07
N ASP A 80 14.05 -11.08 -14.30
CA ASP A 80 14.96 -10.82 -15.43
C ASP A 80 15.09 -9.33 -15.76
N TRP A 81 14.16 -8.49 -15.30
CA TRP A 81 14.25 -7.03 -15.35
C TRP A 81 13.97 -6.37 -14.00
N LEU A 82 14.90 -5.54 -13.54
CA LEU A 82 14.81 -4.79 -12.29
C LEU A 82 15.08 -3.30 -12.50
N CYS A 83 14.14 -2.47 -12.07
CA CYS A 83 14.21 -1.01 -12.03
C CYS A 83 14.19 -0.55 -10.56
N LEU A 84 15.13 0.30 -10.18
CA LEU A 84 15.34 0.74 -8.80
C LEU A 84 15.45 2.26 -8.75
N LYS A 85 14.60 2.95 -7.96
CA LYS A 85 14.54 4.44 -7.90
C LYS A 85 14.63 5.11 -6.53
N ASN A 86 15.08 6.37 -6.54
CA ASN A 86 15.06 7.37 -5.46
C ASN A 86 15.75 6.91 -4.17
N PHE A 87 17.04 6.58 -4.29
CA PHE A 87 17.91 6.20 -3.19
C PHE A 87 18.58 7.43 -2.57
N MET A 88 18.61 7.51 -1.24
CA MET A 88 19.38 8.53 -0.52
C MET A 88 20.49 7.88 0.32
N GLY A 89 21.74 8.05 -0.11
CA GLY A 89 22.93 7.88 0.75
C GLY A 89 23.32 6.43 1.07
N ALA A 90 22.83 5.45 0.31
CA ALA A 90 23.15 4.03 0.49
C ALA A 90 24.45 3.65 -0.25
N LYS A 91 25.24 2.77 0.35
CA LYS A 91 26.38 2.11 -0.29
C LYS A 91 25.94 0.75 -0.79
N ILE A 92 26.23 0.44 -2.05
CA ILE A 92 25.87 -0.84 -2.68
C ILE A 92 27.11 -1.73 -2.66
N ASP A 93 27.01 -2.87 -2.00
CA ASP A 93 28.12 -3.83 -1.84
C ASP A 93 28.07 -4.97 -2.87
N ALA A 94 29.13 -5.77 -2.91
CA ALA A 94 29.26 -6.91 -3.83
C ALA A 94 28.22 -8.03 -3.59
N ASP A 95 27.65 -8.13 -2.38
CA ASP A 95 26.71 -9.19 -2.02
C ASP A 95 25.26 -8.84 -2.40
N THR A 96 24.98 -7.56 -2.68
CA THR A 96 23.65 -6.99 -2.88
C THR A 96 22.81 -7.73 -3.94
N PHE A 97 23.38 -8.04 -5.11
CA PHE A 97 22.63 -8.65 -6.23
C PHE A 97 22.83 -10.16 -6.38
N THR A 98 23.56 -10.81 -5.47
CA THR A 98 24.00 -12.21 -5.61
C THR A 98 22.87 -13.23 -5.76
N ARG A 99 21.67 -12.92 -5.24
CA ARG A 99 20.47 -13.77 -5.38
C ARG A 99 19.83 -13.70 -6.77
N LEU A 100 19.98 -12.61 -7.50
CA LEU A 100 19.25 -12.34 -8.75
C LEU A 100 20.06 -12.79 -9.97
N THR A 101 20.36 -14.09 -10.04
CA THR A 101 21.27 -14.64 -11.06
C THR A 101 20.69 -14.65 -12.48
N ASN A 102 19.35 -14.55 -12.60
CA ASN A 102 18.64 -14.51 -13.89
C ASN A 102 18.52 -13.10 -14.48
N LEU A 103 19.00 -12.08 -13.77
CA LEU A 103 18.84 -10.70 -14.16
C LEU A 103 19.56 -10.39 -15.48
N GLN A 104 18.80 -9.90 -16.46
CA GLN A 104 19.30 -9.50 -17.78
C GLN A 104 19.32 -7.99 -17.96
N TYR A 105 18.40 -7.28 -17.30
CA TYR A 105 18.18 -5.85 -17.40
C TYR A 105 18.17 -5.21 -16.02
N LEU A 106 19.08 -4.27 -15.77
CA LEU A 106 19.18 -3.55 -14.50
C LEU A 106 19.22 -2.05 -14.74
N TYR A 107 18.24 -1.33 -14.18
CA TYR A 107 18.21 0.13 -14.14
C TYR A 107 18.24 0.61 -12.69
N ILE A 108 19.18 1.50 -12.37
CA ILE A 108 19.36 2.07 -11.04
C ILE A 108 19.41 3.59 -11.14
N THR A 109 18.52 4.28 -10.43
CA THR A 109 18.50 5.75 -10.36
C THR A 109 18.41 6.26 -8.92
N GLY A 110 19.23 7.28 -8.59
CA GLY A 110 19.27 7.88 -7.25
C GLY A 110 20.65 8.40 -6.86
N ASN A 111 20.87 8.57 -5.55
CA ASN A 111 22.14 9.00 -4.97
C ASN A 111 22.77 7.88 -4.13
N PHE A 112 23.76 7.19 -4.71
CA PHE A 112 24.40 6.02 -4.11
C PHE A 112 25.91 5.95 -4.44
N GLU A 113 26.65 5.24 -3.60
CA GLU A 113 28.06 4.90 -3.83
C GLU A 113 28.16 3.42 -4.23
N LEU A 114 28.79 3.13 -5.38
CA LEU A 114 29.06 1.78 -5.85
C LEU A 114 30.41 1.31 -5.28
N LEU A 115 30.40 0.30 -4.42
CA LEU A 115 31.64 -0.29 -3.91
C LEU A 115 32.30 -1.20 -4.97
N PRO A 116 33.60 -1.48 -4.83
CA PRO A 116 34.32 -2.47 -5.64
C PRO A 116 33.57 -3.80 -5.79
N GLY A 117 33.42 -4.31 -7.02
CA GLY A 117 32.80 -5.60 -7.29
C GLY A 117 31.29 -5.68 -7.06
N VAL A 118 30.57 -4.56 -6.99
CA VAL A 118 29.11 -4.49 -6.72
C VAL A 118 28.25 -5.38 -7.61
N PHE A 119 28.66 -5.61 -8.87
CA PHE A 119 27.92 -6.43 -9.83
C PHE A 119 28.47 -7.86 -9.96
N ALA A 120 29.31 -8.30 -9.03
CA ALA A 120 29.84 -9.65 -9.02
C ALA A 120 28.70 -10.68 -8.93
N GLY A 121 28.72 -11.69 -9.80
CA GLY A 121 27.70 -12.74 -9.86
C GLY A 121 26.58 -12.51 -10.88
N LEU A 122 26.41 -11.29 -11.39
CA LEU A 122 25.43 -10.96 -12.44
C LEU A 122 25.92 -11.34 -13.85
N SER A 123 26.25 -12.62 -14.03
CA SER A 123 26.83 -13.12 -15.28
C SER A 123 25.90 -13.11 -16.49
N GLN A 124 24.58 -13.07 -16.28
CA GLN A 124 23.56 -13.01 -17.34
C GLN A 124 23.18 -11.58 -17.74
N LEU A 125 23.69 -10.57 -17.03
CA LEU A 125 23.30 -9.19 -17.25
C LEU A 125 23.75 -8.72 -18.64
N SER A 126 22.80 -8.31 -19.46
CA SER A 126 23.01 -7.83 -20.83
C SER A 126 22.99 -6.32 -20.91
N THR A 127 22.11 -5.66 -20.14
CA THR A 127 21.95 -4.20 -20.16
C THR A 127 22.01 -3.65 -18.74
N LEU A 128 22.87 -2.66 -18.54
CA LEU A 128 23.02 -1.93 -17.29
C LEU A 128 22.84 -0.43 -17.54
N TRP A 129 21.91 0.19 -16.84
CA TRP A 129 21.69 1.62 -16.85
C TRP A 129 21.82 2.19 -15.44
N ILE A 130 22.72 3.16 -15.29
CA ILE A 130 22.93 3.90 -14.06
C ILE A 130 22.64 5.38 -14.35
N GLU A 131 21.72 5.95 -13.59
CA GLU A 131 21.33 7.36 -13.69
C GLU A 131 21.37 8.06 -12.32
N SER A 132 21.71 9.34 -12.32
CA SER A 132 21.56 10.20 -11.14
C SER A 132 20.33 11.11 -11.29
N GLU A 133 19.49 11.19 -10.26
CA GLU A 133 18.32 12.09 -10.24
C GLU A 133 18.71 13.57 -10.12
N LYS A 134 19.90 13.88 -9.58
CA LYS A 134 20.37 15.26 -9.42
C LYS A 134 21.69 15.49 -10.12
N VAL A 135 21.76 16.65 -10.80
CA VAL A 135 22.97 17.21 -11.44
C VAL A 135 24.02 17.65 -10.39
N SER A 136 23.97 17.19 -9.15
CA SER A 136 24.97 17.46 -8.11
C SER A 136 25.66 16.22 -7.59
N ASP A 137 25.12 15.04 -7.87
CA ASP A 137 25.55 13.81 -7.20
C ASP A 137 26.68 13.17 -8.00
N THR A 138 27.80 12.89 -7.33
CA THR A 138 28.99 12.32 -7.96
C THR A 138 29.05 10.83 -7.63
N ILE A 139 28.84 9.98 -8.64
CA ILE A 139 29.03 8.53 -8.49
C ILE A 139 30.50 8.23 -8.75
N ILE A 140 31.17 7.67 -7.74
CA ILE A 140 32.58 7.29 -7.82
C ILE A 140 32.66 5.85 -8.34
N PHE A 141 33.42 5.64 -9.41
CA PHE A 141 33.75 4.31 -9.94
C PHE A 141 35.16 3.94 -9.50
N TYR A 142 35.34 2.68 -9.13
CA TYR A 142 36.62 2.05 -8.89
C TYR A 142 36.99 1.19 -10.11
N TYR A 143 38.26 0.78 -10.19
CA TYR A 143 38.79 0.03 -11.35
C TYR A 143 38.11 -1.34 -11.57
N ASP A 144 37.47 -1.88 -10.53
CA ASP A 144 36.80 -3.18 -10.48
C ASP A 144 35.27 -3.08 -10.28
N THR A 145 34.68 -1.89 -10.42
CA THR A 145 33.23 -1.70 -10.22
C THR A 145 32.39 -2.59 -11.16
N PHE A 146 32.84 -2.77 -12.41
CA PHE A 146 32.12 -3.55 -13.42
C PHE A 146 32.60 -5.02 -13.53
N ASP A 147 33.41 -5.49 -12.58
CA ASP A 147 33.90 -6.86 -12.58
C ASP A 147 32.76 -7.87 -12.43
N GLY A 148 32.84 -8.99 -13.16
CA GLY A 148 31.81 -10.04 -13.16
C GLY A 148 30.77 -9.92 -14.28
N LEU A 149 30.64 -8.76 -14.93
CA LEU A 149 29.70 -8.48 -16.02
C LEU A 149 30.16 -9.02 -17.39
N ARG A 150 30.29 -10.35 -17.49
CA ARG A 150 30.88 -11.02 -18.67
C ARG A 150 30.02 -10.95 -19.94
N ASN A 151 28.69 -10.90 -19.81
CA ASN A 151 27.76 -10.89 -20.93
C ASN A 151 27.16 -9.51 -21.23
N LEU A 152 27.66 -8.45 -20.57
CA LEU A 152 27.12 -7.11 -20.73
C LEU A 152 27.35 -6.61 -22.15
N ARG A 153 26.26 -6.25 -22.82
CA ARG A 153 26.24 -5.73 -24.20
C ARG A 153 26.03 -4.23 -24.24
N GLU A 154 25.23 -3.68 -23.34
CA GLU A 154 24.90 -2.26 -23.31
C GLU A 154 25.11 -1.66 -21.91
N LEU A 155 25.87 -0.57 -21.87
CA LEU A 155 26.13 0.22 -20.66
C LEU A 155 25.70 1.67 -20.89
N LYS A 156 24.73 2.14 -20.12
CA LYS A 156 24.28 3.54 -20.10
C LYS A 156 24.65 4.21 -18.78
N LEU A 157 25.35 5.34 -18.86
CA LEU A 157 25.75 6.14 -17.71
C LEU A 157 25.26 7.58 -17.90
N ILE A 158 24.23 7.97 -17.13
CA ILE A 158 23.47 9.20 -17.37
C ILE A 158 23.52 10.15 -16.16
N ASN A 159 23.87 11.42 -16.39
CA ASN A 159 23.85 12.49 -15.38
C ASN A 159 24.76 12.25 -14.15
N ILE A 160 25.79 11.42 -14.25
CA ILE A 160 26.64 11.01 -13.12
C ILE A 160 27.93 11.84 -12.94
N HIS A 161 28.04 13.00 -13.61
CA HIS A 161 29.16 13.95 -13.49
C HIS A 161 30.55 13.41 -13.86
N ILE A 162 30.63 12.46 -14.77
CA ILE A 162 31.93 11.97 -15.25
C ILE A 162 32.69 13.12 -15.92
N SER A 163 33.85 13.47 -15.36
CA SER A 163 34.83 14.37 -15.99
C SER A 163 36.15 13.66 -16.30
N VAL A 164 36.50 12.65 -15.51
CA VAL A 164 37.68 11.80 -15.64
C VAL A 164 37.23 10.34 -15.50
N LEU A 165 37.76 9.47 -16.35
CA LEU A 165 37.57 8.02 -16.27
C LEU A 165 38.94 7.36 -16.08
N ASP A 166 39.01 6.36 -15.20
CA ASP A 166 40.21 5.53 -15.10
C ASP A 166 40.42 4.75 -16.40
N THR A 167 41.68 4.58 -16.80
CA THR A 167 42.05 3.88 -18.03
C THR A 167 41.63 2.40 -18.06
N SER A 168 41.34 1.81 -16.90
CA SER A 168 41.06 0.38 -16.75
C SER A 168 39.61 0.02 -16.48
N VAL A 169 38.74 1.02 -16.28
CA VAL A 169 37.37 0.82 -15.77
C VAL A 169 36.50 -0.07 -16.67
N PHE A 170 36.75 -0.11 -17.99
CA PHE A 170 35.97 -0.93 -18.93
C PHE A 170 36.72 -2.18 -19.41
N ASN A 171 37.95 -2.44 -18.96
CA ASN A 171 38.80 -3.50 -19.51
C ASN A 171 38.19 -4.91 -19.38
N HIS A 172 37.34 -5.14 -18.37
CA HIS A 172 36.72 -6.44 -18.10
C HIS A 172 35.41 -6.67 -18.88
N LEU A 173 34.90 -5.67 -19.61
CA LEU A 173 33.65 -5.72 -20.37
C LEU A 173 33.87 -6.28 -21.78
N LEU A 174 34.25 -7.55 -21.86
CA LEU A 174 34.69 -8.22 -23.10
C LEU A 174 33.60 -8.35 -24.18
N CYS A 175 32.33 -8.27 -23.81
CA CYS A 175 31.18 -8.41 -24.71
C CYS A 175 30.45 -7.09 -24.97
N LEU A 176 30.97 -5.95 -24.49
CA LEU A 176 30.29 -4.67 -24.62
C LEU A 176 30.17 -4.26 -26.09
N GLU A 177 28.94 -4.06 -26.54
CA GLU A 177 28.61 -3.66 -27.92
C GLU A 177 28.26 -2.17 -27.96
N HIS A 178 27.56 -1.64 -26.95
CA HIS A 178 27.08 -0.27 -26.89
C HIS A 178 27.50 0.43 -25.59
N LEU A 179 28.15 1.58 -25.70
CA LEU A 179 28.48 2.46 -24.58
C LEU A 179 27.82 3.83 -24.79
N ILE A 180 26.98 4.24 -23.83
CA ILE A 180 26.24 5.51 -23.88
C ILE A 180 26.58 6.32 -22.63
N LEU A 181 27.16 7.51 -22.84
CA LEU A 181 27.53 8.46 -21.80
C LEU A 181 26.73 9.75 -22.01
N GLU A 182 25.71 9.99 -21.20
CA GLU A 182 24.79 11.12 -21.40
C GLU A 182 24.79 12.08 -20.21
N GLY A 183 24.73 13.39 -20.47
CA GLY A 183 24.56 14.39 -19.40
C GLY A 183 25.76 14.50 -18.45
N ASN A 184 26.95 14.11 -18.91
CA ASN A 184 28.17 14.11 -18.12
C ASN A 184 29.00 15.40 -18.35
N LYS A 185 30.23 15.45 -17.83
CA LYS A 185 31.15 16.60 -17.92
C LYS A 185 32.42 16.29 -18.72
N ILE A 186 32.29 15.41 -19.72
CA ILE A 186 33.40 15.00 -20.57
C ILE A 186 33.74 16.15 -21.53
N ARG A 187 34.99 16.61 -21.51
CA ARG A 187 35.49 17.71 -22.36
C ARG A 187 36.28 17.26 -23.57
N PHE A 188 36.92 16.09 -23.48
CA PHE A 188 37.80 15.55 -24.50
C PHE A 188 37.40 14.12 -24.83
N LEU A 189 37.35 13.79 -26.12
CA LEU A 189 37.07 12.43 -26.59
C LEU A 189 38.14 11.44 -26.10
N SER A 190 39.37 11.92 -25.89
CA SER A 190 40.48 11.13 -25.37
C SER A 190 40.25 10.55 -23.97
N THR A 191 39.42 11.20 -23.14
CA THR A 191 39.05 10.67 -21.82
C THR A 191 38.33 9.32 -21.93
N VAL A 192 37.50 9.16 -22.96
CA VAL A 192 36.75 7.92 -23.21
C VAL A 192 37.59 6.93 -23.99
N THR A 193 38.26 7.35 -25.07
CA THR A 193 39.05 6.40 -25.88
C THR A 193 40.21 5.76 -25.11
N LYS A 194 40.80 6.45 -24.13
CA LYS A 194 41.83 5.87 -23.24
C LYS A 194 41.27 4.83 -22.25
N SER A 195 40.00 4.92 -21.87
CA SER A 195 39.36 3.98 -20.94
C SER A 195 38.74 2.76 -21.63
N LEU A 196 38.54 2.82 -22.95
CA LEU A 196 38.06 1.68 -23.76
C LEU A 196 39.08 0.55 -23.90
N GLY A 197 40.36 0.77 -23.57
CA GLY A 197 41.41 -0.24 -23.68
C GLY A 197 41.45 -0.91 -25.07
N ASN A 198 41.26 -2.24 -25.11
CA ASN A 198 41.23 -3.06 -26.33
C ASN A 198 39.88 -3.77 -26.53
N ILE A 199 38.75 -3.12 -26.19
CA ILE A 199 37.42 -3.68 -26.43
C ILE A 199 37.16 -3.75 -27.95
N GLN A 200 37.15 -4.96 -28.51
CA GLN A 200 36.97 -5.19 -29.96
C GLN A 200 35.52 -5.36 -30.38
N THR A 201 34.61 -5.58 -29.42
CA THR A 201 33.19 -5.81 -29.64
C THR A 201 32.37 -4.53 -29.74
N LEU A 202 32.94 -3.38 -29.35
CA LEU A 202 32.21 -2.13 -29.26
C LEU A 202 31.81 -1.63 -30.66
N ARG A 203 30.51 -1.59 -30.93
CA ARG A 203 29.90 -1.15 -32.19
C ARG A 203 29.32 0.26 -32.12
N LYS A 204 28.75 0.65 -30.97
CA LYS A 204 28.15 1.96 -30.75
C LYS A 204 28.84 2.69 -29.60
N LEU A 205 29.29 3.91 -29.88
CA LEU A 205 29.75 4.85 -28.88
C LEU A 205 28.89 6.12 -28.97
N ALA A 206 28.15 6.42 -27.91
CA ALA A 206 27.36 7.64 -27.81
C ALA A 206 27.86 8.49 -26.64
N ILE A 207 28.23 9.73 -26.90
CA ILE A 207 28.61 10.70 -25.89
C ILE A 207 27.69 11.91 -26.08
N ILE A 208 26.59 11.94 -25.35
CA ILE A 208 25.47 12.85 -25.58
C ILE A 208 25.44 13.92 -24.49
N ASN A 209 25.11 15.16 -24.82
CA ASN A 209 24.90 16.23 -23.83
C ASN A 209 26.07 16.36 -22.84
N ASN A 210 27.28 16.47 -23.38
CA ASN A 210 28.53 16.64 -22.64
C ASN A 210 29.18 17.98 -23.01
N ASP A 211 30.38 18.24 -22.48
CA ASP A 211 31.11 19.50 -22.67
C ASP A 211 32.17 19.40 -23.79
N ILE A 212 32.01 18.49 -24.76
CA ILE A 212 32.96 18.36 -25.88
C ILE A 212 32.76 19.55 -26.82
N SER A 213 33.79 20.39 -26.94
CA SER A 213 33.76 21.58 -27.81
C SER A 213 34.78 21.56 -28.93
N ILE A 214 35.83 20.74 -28.81
CA ILE A 214 36.94 20.65 -29.75
C ILE A 214 37.29 19.17 -29.96
N LEU A 215 37.44 18.76 -31.22
CA LEU A 215 38.00 17.45 -31.59
C LEU A 215 39.40 17.66 -32.16
N ARG A 216 40.43 17.09 -31.52
CA ARG A 216 41.84 17.23 -31.91
C ARG A 216 42.46 15.91 -32.38
N GLU A 217 43.44 15.96 -33.27
CA GLU A 217 44.22 14.78 -33.66
C GLU A 217 45.09 14.28 -32.48
N GLU A 218 45.57 15.20 -31.63
CA GLU A 218 46.38 14.86 -30.45
C GLU A 218 45.63 14.04 -29.41
N ASP A 219 44.28 14.08 -29.44
CA ASP A 219 43.41 13.27 -28.59
C ASP A 219 43.31 11.80 -29.05
N CYS A 220 43.79 11.49 -30.27
CA CYS A 220 43.78 10.12 -30.75
C CYS A 220 44.80 9.22 -30.03
N LEU A 221 44.36 8.01 -29.69
CA LEU A 221 45.21 6.99 -29.08
C LEU A 221 46.17 6.39 -30.12
N ARG A 222 47.48 6.47 -29.87
CA ARG A 222 48.52 5.93 -30.75
C ARG A 222 48.72 4.43 -30.55
N SER A 223 48.98 3.71 -31.64
CA SER A 223 49.27 2.27 -31.59
C SER A 223 50.63 1.99 -30.98
N GLU A 224 50.75 0.96 -30.14
CA GLU A 224 52.03 0.49 -29.58
C GLU A 224 52.97 -0.06 -30.67
N ASN A 225 52.42 -0.59 -31.76
CA ASN A 225 53.17 -1.12 -32.91
C ASN A 225 52.70 -0.47 -34.23
N PRO A 226 53.15 0.76 -34.53
CA PRO A 226 52.70 1.52 -35.71
C PRO A 226 52.99 0.84 -37.05
N ALA A 227 54.06 0.04 -37.12
CA ALA A 227 54.49 -0.63 -38.34
C ALA A 227 53.53 -1.72 -38.82
N ILE A 228 52.75 -2.32 -37.91
CA ILE A 228 51.84 -3.43 -38.21
C ILE A 228 50.39 -2.95 -38.20
N ASN A 229 50.01 -2.18 -37.18
CA ASN A 229 48.60 -1.83 -36.93
C ASN A 229 48.22 -0.43 -37.43
N GLY A 230 49.15 0.31 -38.03
CA GLY A 230 48.98 1.72 -38.38
C GLY A 230 49.24 2.67 -37.20
N PRO A 231 49.24 3.99 -37.46
CA PRO A 231 49.69 5.00 -36.48
C PRO A 231 48.79 5.12 -35.23
N PHE A 232 47.53 4.73 -35.34
CA PHE A 232 46.52 4.89 -34.30
C PHE A 232 45.85 3.55 -33.97
N VAL A 233 45.29 3.44 -32.76
CA VAL A 233 44.45 2.30 -32.38
C VAL A 233 43.13 2.37 -33.15
N ASN A 234 42.72 1.27 -33.75
CA ASN A 234 41.48 1.19 -34.52
C ASN A 234 40.38 0.56 -33.68
N PHE A 235 39.41 1.35 -33.24
CA PHE A 235 38.22 0.82 -32.60
C PHE A 235 37.23 0.32 -33.65
N ASN A 236 36.56 -0.79 -33.38
CA ASN A 236 35.58 -1.41 -34.27
C ASN A 236 34.18 -0.76 -34.18
N VAL A 237 34.14 0.57 -33.95
CA VAL A 237 32.91 1.33 -33.77
C VAL A 237 32.33 1.69 -35.14
N SER A 238 31.10 1.25 -35.37
CA SER A 238 30.33 1.57 -36.58
C SER A 238 29.40 2.77 -36.37
N ILE A 239 28.93 3.01 -35.13
CA ILE A 239 27.99 4.08 -34.80
C ILE A 239 28.66 5.04 -33.80
N LEU A 240 28.85 6.29 -34.20
CA LEU A 240 29.31 7.36 -33.32
C LEU A 240 28.24 8.44 -33.19
N GLU A 241 27.83 8.69 -31.95
CA GLU A 241 26.87 9.74 -31.62
C GLU A 241 27.49 10.79 -30.70
N LEU A 242 27.45 12.05 -31.12
CA LEU A 242 28.00 13.21 -30.39
C LEU A 242 26.93 14.28 -30.15
N SER A 243 25.66 13.90 -30.17
CA SER A 243 24.52 14.82 -30.03
C SER A 243 24.63 15.72 -28.79
N SER A 244 24.17 16.97 -28.90
CA SER A 244 24.15 17.98 -27.84
C SER A 244 25.53 18.36 -27.27
N ASN A 245 26.62 18.08 -27.99
CA ASN A 245 27.94 18.67 -27.73
C ASN A 245 28.16 19.85 -28.68
N ILE A 246 28.44 21.04 -28.16
CA ILE A 246 28.61 22.25 -29.00
C ILE A 246 30.02 22.22 -29.63
N LEU A 247 30.14 21.55 -30.77
CA LEU A 247 31.40 21.37 -31.50
C LEU A 247 31.78 22.66 -32.24
N GLN A 248 32.71 23.43 -31.68
CA GLN A 248 33.20 24.68 -32.28
C GLN A 248 34.31 24.45 -33.29
N ILE A 249 35.21 23.47 -33.03
CA ILE A 249 36.40 23.21 -33.84
C ILE A 249 36.53 21.70 -34.04
N ILE A 250 36.65 21.28 -35.30
CA ILE A 250 37.00 19.91 -35.70
C ILE A 250 38.29 19.98 -36.49
N GLU A 251 39.38 19.51 -35.91
CA GLU A 251 40.69 19.47 -36.56
C GLU A 251 40.78 18.33 -37.57
N ASN A 252 41.76 18.44 -38.48
CA ASN A 252 42.03 17.38 -39.46
C ASN A 252 42.40 16.08 -38.74
N ASN A 253 41.94 14.93 -39.24
CA ASN A 253 42.21 13.62 -38.65
C ASN A 253 41.82 13.48 -37.15
N SER A 254 40.94 14.33 -36.63
CA SER A 254 40.52 14.29 -35.22
C SER A 254 39.70 13.06 -34.81
N LEU A 255 39.18 12.28 -35.77
CA LEU A 255 38.45 11.03 -35.53
C LEU A 255 39.24 9.80 -35.97
N CYS A 256 40.57 9.88 -35.91
CA CYS A 256 41.48 8.89 -36.48
C CYS A 256 41.43 7.49 -35.83
N ASN A 257 40.87 7.34 -34.63
CA ASN A 257 40.65 6.03 -34.02
C ASN A 257 39.40 5.28 -34.53
N PHE A 258 38.57 5.88 -35.40
CA PHE A 258 37.29 5.33 -35.85
C PHE A 258 37.23 5.12 -37.37
N PRO A 259 38.06 4.25 -37.96
CA PRO A 259 38.14 4.08 -39.41
C PRO A 259 36.94 3.34 -40.03
N HIS A 260 36.10 2.68 -39.22
CA HIS A 260 35.00 1.80 -39.65
C HIS A 260 33.60 2.40 -39.45
N LEU A 261 33.49 3.72 -39.22
CA LEU A 261 32.20 4.38 -39.04
C LEU A 261 31.29 4.17 -40.25
N SER A 262 30.05 3.77 -39.98
CA SER A 262 28.96 3.70 -40.95
C SER A 262 27.82 4.66 -40.60
N VAL A 263 27.63 4.98 -39.32
CA VAL A 263 26.58 5.88 -38.83
C VAL A 263 27.21 6.99 -37.99
N PHE A 264 26.86 8.23 -38.30
CA PHE A 264 27.28 9.39 -37.53
C PHE A 264 26.08 10.27 -37.17
N ILE A 265 25.88 10.51 -35.87
CA ILE A 265 24.75 11.25 -35.32
C ILE A 265 25.28 12.44 -34.53
N ALA A 266 24.85 13.66 -34.87
CA ALA A 266 25.33 14.88 -34.24
C ALA A 266 24.23 15.95 -34.22
N HIS A 267 23.13 15.67 -33.52
CA HIS A 267 22.05 16.63 -33.31
C HIS A 267 22.50 17.75 -32.38
N LYS A 268 22.04 18.99 -32.61
CA LYS A 268 22.31 20.18 -31.77
C LYS A 268 23.81 20.45 -31.52
N THR A 269 24.67 20.06 -32.45
CA THR A 269 26.13 20.23 -32.32
C THR A 269 26.69 21.47 -33.01
N GLY A 270 26.00 21.98 -34.03
CA GLY A 270 26.51 23.07 -34.87
C GLY A 270 27.58 22.62 -35.88
N ILE A 271 27.59 21.33 -36.26
CA ILE A 271 28.66 20.74 -37.05
C ILE A 271 28.82 21.36 -38.45
N ASN A 272 30.06 21.67 -38.81
CA ASN A 272 30.43 22.07 -40.17
C ASN A 272 30.81 20.83 -40.99
N ILE A 273 29.99 20.47 -41.99
CA ILE A 273 30.20 19.28 -42.81
C ILE A 273 31.56 19.26 -43.55
N THR A 274 32.10 20.43 -43.91
CA THR A 274 33.42 20.52 -44.55
C THR A 274 34.52 20.08 -43.58
N GLN A 275 34.44 20.51 -42.32
CA GLN A 275 35.41 20.11 -41.29
C GLN A 275 35.23 18.64 -40.90
N LEU A 276 33.98 18.14 -40.85
CA LEU A 276 33.72 16.73 -40.64
C LEU A 276 34.37 15.86 -41.73
N PHE A 277 34.34 16.30 -42.99
CA PHE A 277 35.01 15.58 -44.08
C PHE A 277 36.53 15.52 -43.90
N GLN A 278 37.12 16.55 -43.28
CA GLN A 278 38.55 16.62 -43.00
C GLN A 278 38.96 15.86 -41.72
N SER A 279 38.01 15.44 -40.89
CA SER A 279 38.26 14.74 -39.61
C SER A 279 38.85 13.33 -39.73
N GLY A 280 39.02 12.83 -40.96
CA GLY A 280 39.59 11.50 -41.23
C GLY A 280 38.54 10.42 -41.58
N ILE A 281 37.24 10.75 -41.53
CA ILE A 281 36.19 9.81 -41.92
C ILE A 281 36.15 9.65 -43.45
N LYS A 282 36.28 8.40 -43.93
CA LYS A 282 36.36 8.10 -45.37
C LYS A 282 35.00 7.86 -46.03
N ALA A 283 34.07 7.22 -45.34
CA ALA A 283 32.73 6.94 -45.82
C ALA A 283 31.78 6.81 -44.64
N ILE A 284 30.52 7.21 -44.82
CA ILE A 284 29.43 7.08 -43.85
C ILE A 284 28.18 6.73 -44.65
N GLU A 285 27.46 5.68 -44.26
CA GLU A 285 26.20 5.27 -44.89
C GLU A 285 25.03 6.12 -44.38
N THR A 286 24.99 6.38 -43.07
CA THR A 286 23.92 7.15 -42.41
C THR A 286 24.46 8.39 -41.70
N LEU A 287 23.96 9.56 -42.08
CA LEU A 287 24.30 10.83 -41.43
C LEU A 287 23.05 11.47 -40.86
N SER A 288 23.07 11.82 -39.58
CA SER A 288 21.98 12.48 -38.89
C SER A 288 22.48 13.73 -38.17
N VAL A 289 22.02 14.90 -38.60
CA VAL A 289 22.55 16.20 -38.10
C VAL A 289 21.45 17.24 -37.97
N THR A 290 21.60 18.14 -37.00
CA THR A 290 20.81 19.37 -36.97
C THR A 290 21.62 20.66 -37.16
N TYR A 291 20.93 21.75 -37.54
CA TYR A 291 21.46 23.07 -37.85
C TYR A 291 22.52 23.08 -38.97
N ALA A 292 22.37 22.16 -39.94
CA ALA A 292 23.30 22.02 -41.05
C ALA A 292 22.72 22.59 -42.35
N ASP A 293 23.62 23.12 -43.20
CA ASP A 293 23.27 23.61 -44.54
C ASP A 293 22.98 22.42 -45.49
N PHE A 294 21.71 22.25 -45.85
CA PHE A 294 21.24 21.15 -46.70
C PHE A 294 21.93 21.10 -48.07
N VAL A 295 22.27 22.25 -48.65
CA VAL A 295 22.95 22.31 -49.96
C VAL A 295 24.35 21.72 -49.85
N LYS A 296 25.09 22.10 -48.81
CA LYS A 296 26.43 21.55 -48.53
C LYS A 296 26.36 20.07 -48.18
N LEU A 297 25.38 19.64 -47.38
CA LEU A 297 25.17 18.21 -47.10
C LEU A 297 24.97 17.42 -48.40
N CYS A 298 24.17 17.96 -49.32
CA CYS A 298 24.00 17.34 -50.64
C CYS A 298 25.28 17.29 -51.46
N GLU A 299 26.10 18.33 -51.43
CA GLU A 299 27.41 18.36 -52.12
C GLU A 299 28.34 17.25 -51.59
N TYR A 300 28.47 17.14 -50.27
CA TYR A 300 29.37 16.16 -49.63
C TYR A 300 28.78 14.75 -49.51
N SER A 301 27.48 14.56 -49.74
CA SER A 301 26.82 13.24 -49.70
C SER A 301 27.51 12.21 -50.60
N SER A 302 27.97 12.63 -51.78
CA SER A 302 28.64 11.75 -52.74
C SER A 302 30.06 11.40 -52.28
N ASN A 303 30.75 12.34 -51.61
CA ASN A 303 32.09 12.12 -51.07
C ASN A 303 32.08 11.11 -49.93
N PHE A 304 31.12 11.24 -49.01
CA PHE A 304 30.92 10.31 -47.90
C PHE A 304 30.23 9.01 -48.30
N LYS A 305 29.64 8.92 -49.51
CA LYS A 305 28.79 7.81 -49.96
C LYS A 305 27.56 7.59 -49.07
N ILE A 306 26.97 8.68 -48.61
CA ILE A 306 25.77 8.68 -47.77
C ILE A 306 24.60 8.13 -48.60
N LYS A 307 23.84 7.22 -47.97
CA LYS A 307 22.57 6.71 -48.48
C LYS A 307 21.39 7.21 -47.64
N ASP A 308 21.59 7.29 -46.32
CA ASP A 308 20.56 7.65 -45.37
C ASP A 308 20.91 9.01 -44.73
N LEU A 309 20.09 10.02 -44.99
CA LEU A 309 20.31 11.38 -44.49
C LEU A 309 19.12 11.85 -43.66
N SER A 310 19.33 12.09 -42.36
CA SER A 310 18.36 12.80 -41.52
C SER A 310 18.82 14.22 -41.24
N VAL A 311 17.94 15.16 -41.58
CA VAL A 311 18.08 16.60 -41.38
C VAL A 311 16.83 17.16 -40.71
N ARG A 312 16.27 16.37 -39.78
CA ARG A 312 15.14 16.75 -38.95
C ARG A 312 15.47 18.00 -38.12
N ASN A 313 14.48 18.87 -37.88
CA ASN A 313 14.62 20.07 -37.03
C ASN A 313 15.62 21.11 -37.56
N ASN A 314 15.74 21.29 -38.88
CA ASN A 314 16.73 22.17 -39.52
C ASN A 314 16.20 23.45 -40.12
N GLN A 315 14.94 23.79 -39.84
CA GLN A 315 14.28 24.99 -40.38
C GLN A 315 14.36 25.08 -41.91
N ILE A 316 14.46 23.94 -42.60
CA ILE A 316 14.61 23.87 -44.06
C ILE A 316 13.29 24.28 -44.71
N CYS A 317 13.31 25.30 -45.57
CA CYS A 317 12.13 25.81 -46.27
C CYS A 317 11.89 25.17 -47.65
N GLU A 318 12.94 24.66 -48.29
CA GLU A 318 12.87 24.04 -49.62
C GLU A 318 13.94 22.93 -49.78
N ILE A 319 13.61 21.88 -50.54
CA ILE A 319 14.56 20.86 -50.96
C ILE A 319 15.42 21.39 -52.12
N ILE A 320 16.51 22.10 -51.79
CA ILE A 320 17.45 22.62 -52.79
C ILE A 320 18.51 21.57 -53.10
N THR A 321 18.30 20.82 -54.19
CA THR A 321 19.36 20.00 -54.78
C THR A 321 20.17 20.87 -55.75
N GLY A 322 21.49 20.95 -55.59
CA GLY A 322 22.36 21.56 -56.60
C GLY A 322 22.30 20.81 -57.94
N ARG A 323 23.10 21.21 -58.94
CA ARG A 323 23.21 20.43 -60.20
C ARG A 323 23.86 19.07 -59.91
N GLY A 324 23.06 18.07 -59.56
CA GLY A 324 23.46 16.67 -59.45
C GLY A 324 24.00 16.22 -58.09
N THR A 325 23.79 17.00 -57.04
CA THR A 325 24.17 16.68 -55.66
C THR A 325 22.99 15.95 -54.96
N CYS A 326 23.23 15.02 -54.03
CA CYS A 326 22.25 14.08 -53.44
C CYS A 326 21.78 12.85 -54.28
N LYS A 327 22.49 12.43 -55.33
CA LYS A 327 22.07 11.29 -56.18
C LYS A 327 22.13 9.91 -55.54
N ASN A 328 22.97 9.73 -54.52
CA ASN A 328 23.20 8.43 -53.88
C ASN A 328 22.23 8.16 -52.71
N LEU A 329 21.40 9.14 -52.35
CA LEU A 329 20.49 9.00 -51.23
C LEU A 329 19.34 8.04 -51.57
N GLU A 330 19.13 7.10 -50.66
CA GLU A 330 18.06 6.10 -50.67
C GLU A 330 16.98 6.47 -49.63
N LYS A 331 17.38 7.08 -48.50
CA LYS A 331 16.46 7.54 -47.46
C LYS A 331 16.74 8.97 -47.06
N ILE A 332 15.68 9.77 -46.97
CA ILE A 332 15.76 11.16 -46.50
C ILE A 332 14.68 11.41 -45.46
N ASP A 333 15.11 11.89 -44.29
CA ASP A 333 14.24 12.41 -43.24
C ASP A 333 14.37 13.94 -43.15
N LEU A 334 13.32 14.62 -43.59
CA LEU A 334 13.11 16.06 -43.58
C LEU A 334 11.99 16.44 -42.60
N SER A 335 11.62 15.56 -41.66
CA SER A 335 10.55 15.82 -40.71
C SER A 335 10.84 17.07 -39.85
N ASN A 336 9.79 17.71 -39.35
CA ASN A 336 9.91 18.87 -38.46
C ASN A 336 10.78 20.00 -39.04
N ASN A 337 10.51 20.37 -40.29
CA ASN A 337 11.15 21.50 -40.97
C ASN A 337 10.08 22.55 -41.35
N LEU A 338 10.38 23.42 -42.31
CA LEU A 338 9.51 24.51 -42.75
C LEU A 338 9.12 24.38 -44.23
N LEU A 339 9.16 23.17 -44.79
CA LEU A 339 8.88 22.90 -46.20
C LEU A 339 7.45 23.34 -46.54
N GLN A 340 7.29 24.16 -47.57
CA GLN A 340 5.97 24.63 -48.01
C GLN A 340 5.43 23.87 -49.23
N ASN A 341 6.31 23.22 -49.98
CA ASN A 341 6.00 22.49 -51.19
C ASN A 341 7.03 21.39 -51.45
N VAL A 342 6.59 20.32 -52.12
CA VAL A 342 7.44 19.28 -52.69
C VAL A 342 7.04 19.13 -54.16
N ASN A 343 8.00 19.37 -55.07
CA ASN A 343 7.73 19.40 -56.50
C ASN A 343 8.57 18.40 -57.30
N PHE A 344 8.08 18.07 -58.49
CA PHE A 344 8.68 17.10 -59.40
C PHE A 344 10.12 17.47 -59.80
N LYS A 345 10.45 18.75 -59.96
CA LYS A 345 11.81 19.17 -60.34
C LYS A 345 12.83 18.79 -59.27
N GLN A 346 12.44 18.89 -58.00
CA GLN A 346 13.25 18.50 -56.85
C GLN A 346 13.36 16.97 -56.79
N MET A 347 12.22 16.28 -56.81
CA MET A 347 12.13 14.81 -56.67
C MET A 347 12.80 14.05 -57.83
N LYS A 348 12.69 14.55 -59.07
CA LYS A 348 13.31 13.94 -60.27
C LYS A 348 14.83 13.74 -60.14
N ARG A 349 15.49 14.50 -59.28
CA ARG A 349 16.95 14.42 -59.06
C ARG A 349 17.33 13.31 -58.07
N LEU A 350 16.42 12.91 -57.19
CA LEU A 350 16.60 11.89 -56.16
C LEU A 350 16.19 10.50 -56.70
N LYS A 351 16.89 10.03 -57.74
CA LYS A 351 16.47 8.86 -58.53
C LYS A 351 16.53 7.51 -57.78
N HIS A 352 17.27 7.43 -56.69
CA HIS A 352 17.42 6.22 -55.88
C HIS A 352 16.61 6.28 -54.59
N LEU A 353 15.80 7.32 -54.39
CA LEU A 353 15.04 7.50 -53.15
C LEU A 353 13.97 6.41 -53.03
N ILE A 354 14.04 5.68 -51.92
CA ILE A 354 13.13 4.61 -51.51
C ILE A 354 12.25 5.09 -50.35
N TYR A 355 12.80 5.93 -49.47
CA TYR A 355 12.10 6.45 -48.29
C TYR A 355 12.20 7.98 -48.22
N LEU A 356 11.05 8.64 -48.04
CA LEU A 356 10.98 10.07 -47.76
C LEU A 356 10.03 10.34 -46.60
N ASP A 357 10.58 10.90 -45.51
CA ASP A 357 9.79 11.52 -44.46
C ASP A 357 9.84 13.05 -44.61
N ALA A 358 8.69 13.65 -44.87
CA ALA A 358 8.48 15.10 -44.87
C ALA A 358 7.32 15.50 -43.95
N SER A 359 7.11 14.73 -42.88
CA SER A 359 6.09 14.98 -41.86
C SER A 359 6.38 16.24 -41.04
N SER A 360 5.35 16.78 -40.37
CA SER A 360 5.48 17.96 -39.49
C SER A 360 6.14 19.15 -40.19
N ASN A 361 5.68 19.45 -41.41
CA ASN A 361 6.12 20.57 -42.23
C ASN A 361 4.95 21.53 -42.49
N LYS A 362 5.07 22.42 -43.48
CA LYS A 362 4.04 23.40 -43.86
C LYS A 362 3.54 23.17 -45.29
N ILE A 363 3.57 21.92 -45.77
CA ILE A 363 3.25 21.58 -47.15
C ILE A 363 1.76 21.79 -47.39
N ARG A 364 1.41 22.64 -48.37
CA ARG A 364 0.01 22.93 -48.76
C ARG A 364 -0.36 22.37 -50.13
N GLN A 365 0.62 22.19 -51.00
CA GLN A 365 0.42 21.72 -52.37
C GLN A 365 1.43 20.63 -52.68
N LEU A 366 0.94 19.55 -53.27
CA LEU A 366 1.74 18.40 -53.67
C LEU A 366 1.82 18.32 -55.20
N ASN A 367 3.03 18.36 -55.74
CA ASN A 367 3.25 18.21 -57.19
C ASN A 367 4.44 17.30 -57.43
N ILE A 368 4.42 16.11 -56.82
CA ILE A 368 5.52 15.14 -56.85
C ILE A 368 5.67 14.55 -58.26
N CYS A 369 4.54 14.26 -58.93
CA CYS A 369 4.53 13.61 -60.23
C CYS A 369 4.32 14.61 -61.38
N PRO A 370 4.87 14.33 -62.57
CA PRO A 370 4.63 15.15 -63.75
C PRO A 370 3.16 15.00 -64.19
N LYS A 371 2.64 15.97 -64.96
CA LYS A 371 1.26 15.88 -65.46
C LYS A 371 1.07 14.58 -66.28
N PRO A 372 -0.14 13.97 -66.28
CA PRO A 372 -0.41 12.64 -66.84
C PRO A 372 0.10 12.38 -68.27
N ASN A 373 0.32 13.43 -69.07
CA ASN A 373 0.76 13.33 -70.47
C ASN A 373 2.26 13.56 -70.70
N THR A 374 3.09 13.51 -69.66
CA THR A 374 4.54 13.73 -69.77
C THR A 374 5.32 12.51 -69.30
N ASN A 375 5.79 11.70 -70.25
CA ASN A 375 6.77 10.59 -70.17
C ASN A 375 6.72 9.74 -68.89
N GLY A 376 6.37 8.44 -69.03
CA GLY A 376 6.29 7.41 -67.97
C GLY A 376 7.51 7.28 -67.06
N PHE A 377 7.70 8.29 -66.21
CA PHE A 377 8.77 8.42 -65.26
C PHE A 377 8.30 7.78 -63.96
N VAL A 378 9.04 6.77 -63.51
CA VAL A 378 8.74 6.02 -62.30
C VAL A 378 9.82 6.29 -61.26
N MET A 379 9.41 6.64 -60.06
CA MET A 379 10.28 6.75 -58.89
C MET A 379 10.37 5.39 -58.18
N LYS A 380 11.50 5.15 -57.50
CA LYS A 380 11.71 3.95 -56.68
C LYS A 380 11.12 4.08 -55.27
N LEU A 381 10.35 5.13 -55.00
CA LEU A 381 9.86 5.44 -53.66
C LEU A 381 8.87 4.38 -53.19
N GLU A 382 9.16 3.76 -52.06
CA GLU A 382 8.34 2.73 -51.40
C GLU A 382 7.60 3.28 -50.19
N HIS A 383 8.20 4.27 -49.50
CA HIS A 383 7.63 4.88 -48.30
C HIS A 383 7.59 6.40 -48.42
N LEU A 384 6.40 6.98 -48.25
CA LEU A 384 6.18 8.42 -48.25
C LEU A 384 5.37 8.83 -47.02
N ASN A 385 6.01 9.59 -46.12
CA ASN A 385 5.35 10.18 -44.97
C ASN A 385 5.16 11.68 -45.18
N LEU A 386 3.91 12.11 -45.24
CA LEU A 386 3.47 13.51 -45.39
C LEU A 386 2.54 13.92 -44.24
N SER A 387 2.56 13.20 -43.11
CA SER A 387 1.69 13.49 -41.97
C SER A 387 1.97 14.86 -41.35
N TYR A 388 1.01 15.41 -40.60
CA TYR A 388 1.14 16.70 -39.91
C TYR A 388 1.58 17.84 -40.84
N ASN A 389 0.94 17.94 -42.01
CA ASN A 389 1.14 19.02 -42.97
C ASN A 389 -0.16 19.85 -43.11
N SER A 390 -0.37 20.53 -44.23
CA SER A 390 -1.54 21.37 -44.49
C SER A 390 -2.12 21.13 -45.88
N LEU A 391 -2.06 19.89 -46.37
CA LEU A 391 -2.68 19.47 -47.62
C LEU A 391 -4.21 19.55 -47.50
N THR A 392 -4.89 20.05 -48.53
CA THR A 392 -6.35 20.26 -48.51
C THR A 392 -7.12 19.42 -49.53
N PHE A 393 -6.46 18.91 -50.58
CA PHE A 393 -7.09 18.06 -51.60
C PHE A 393 -6.07 17.11 -52.23
N LEU A 394 -6.55 16.02 -52.82
CA LEU A 394 -5.78 15.10 -53.66
C LEU A 394 -6.42 15.05 -55.06
N ALA A 395 -5.63 15.32 -56.10
CA ALA A 395 -6.09 15.32 -57.48
C ALA A 395 -6.03 13.93 -58.13
N GLU A 396 -6.75 13.73 -59.24
CA GLU A 396 -6.66 12.53 -60.07
C GLU A 396 -5.19 12.18 -60.41
N GLY A 397 -4.76 10.95 -60.16
CA GLY A 397 -3.41 10.47 -60.46
C GLY A 397 -2.28 11.24 -59.76
N GLN A 398 -2.55 11.83 -58.59
CA GLN A 398 -1.59 12.62 -57.79
C GLN A 398 -0.25 11.89 -57.52
N PHE A 399 -0.30 10.55 -57.48
CA PHE A 399 0.82 9.65 -57.19
C PHE A 399 1.20 8.72 -58.36
N ASN A 400 0.78 9.04 -59.60
CA ASN A 400 0.92 8.15 -60.76
C ASN A 400 2.35 7.69 -61.09
N CYS A 401 3.36 8.46 -60.67
CA CYS A 401 4.78 8.17 -60.88
C CYS A 401 5.40 7.33 -59.76
N LEU A 402 4.64 6.97 -58.72
CA LEU A 402 5.08 6.23 -57.55
C LEU A 402 4.56 4.78 -57.59
N GLU A 403 4.92 4.04 -58.64
CA GLU A 403 4.44 2.67 -58.87
C GLU A 403 4.91 1.67 -57.80
N ASN A 404 6.04 1.96 -57.14
CA ASN A 404 6.61 1.14 -56.08
C ASN A 404 6.10 1.50 -54.67
N LEU A 405 5.22 2.49 -54.53
CA LEU A 405 4.80 2.98 -53.23
C LEU A 405 4.03 1.90 -52.47
N GLN A 406 4.49 1.55 -51.27
CA GLN A 406 3.91 0.54 -50.39
C GLN A 406 3.24 1.17 -49.17
N VAL A 407 3.79 2.27 -48.65
CA VAL A 407 3.27 2.97 -47.47
C VAL A 407 3.11 4.46 -47.76
N LEU A 408 1.90 4.97 -47.55
CA LEU A 408 1.58 6.39 -47.66
C LEU A 408 0.88 6.86 -46.38
N SER A 409 1.50 7.79 -45.68
CA SER A 409 0.87 8.48 -44.56
C SER A 409 0.57 9.93 -44.90
N LEU A 410 -0.70 10.29 -44.76
CA LEU A 410 -1.28 11.62 -44.95
C LEU A 410 -2.03 12.06 -43.69
N GLU A 411 -1.76 11.41 -42.57
CA GLU A 411 -2.40 11.66 -41.29
C GLU A 411 -2.27 13.12 -40.85
N ASN A 412 -3.25 13.64 -40.11
CA ASN A 412 -3.15 14.98 -39.51
C ASN A 412 -2.89 16.08 -40.57
N ASN A 413 -3.62 16.01 -41.69
CA ASN A 413 -3.64 17.06 -42.70
C ASN A 413 -5.01 17.78 -42.67
N LYS A 414 -5.38 18.46 -43.75
CA LYS A 414 -6.67 19.17 -43.88
C LYS A 414 -7.42 18.71 -45.13
N ILE A 415 -7.16 17.49 -45.59
CA ILE A 415 -7.69 16.97 -46.85
C ILE A 415 -9.20 16.84 -46.71
N SER A 416 -9.95 17.58 -47.54
CA SER A 416 -11.42 17.49 -47.56
C SER A 416 -11.95 16.80 -48.80
N ILE A 417 -11.21 16.85 -49.91
CA ILE A 417 -11.62 16.30 -51.20
C ILE A 417 -10.53 15.34 -51.71
N ILE A 418 -10.94 14.12 -52.04
CA ILE A 418 -10.13 13.16 -52.79
C ILE A 418 -10.86 12.96 -54.12
N GLU A 419 -10.26 13.39 -55.23
CA GLU A 419 -10.83 13.16 -56.56
C GLU A 419 -10.81 11.66 -56.90
N ASP A 420 -11.75 11.25 -57.76
CA ASP A 420 -11.78 9.89 -58.29
C ASP A 420 -10.42 9.51 -58.89
N SER A 421 -9.95 8.29 -58.60
CA SER A 421 -8.66 7.78 -59.08
C SER A 421 -7.45 8.61 -58.62
N ALA A 422 -7.52 9.34 -57.50
CA ALA A 422 -6.39 10.11 -56.96
C ALA A 422 -5.12 9.26 -56.71
N PHE A 423 -5.30 7.99 -56.34
CA PHE A 423 -4.22 7.05 -56.07
C PHE A 423 -3.84 6.16 -57.27
N PHE A 424 -4.42 6.42 -58.44
CA PHE A 424 -4.15 5.63 -59.64
C PHE A 424 -2.66 5.70 -60.01
N GLY A 425 -2.04 4.53 -60.20
CA GLY A 425 -0.61 4.34 -60.43
C GLY A 425 0.15 3.80 -59.22
N SER A 426 -0.34 3.97 -57.99
CA SER A 426 0.26 3.36 -56.78
C SER A 426 -0.26 1.94 -56.53
N PHE A 427 -0.11 1.06 -57.52
CA PHE A 427 -0.69 -0.29 -57.50
C PHE A 427 -0.12 -1.22 -56.43
N LEU A 428 1.05 -0.89 -55.88
CA LEU A 428 1.73 -1.67 -54.84
C LEU A 428 1.45 -1.17 -53.41
N LEU A 429 0.54 -0.19 -53.25
CA LEU A 429 0.26 0.40 -51.95
C LEU A 429 -0.44 -0.60 -51.04
N GLN A 430 0.13 -0.84 -49.87
CA GLN A 430 -0.35 -1.79 -48.85
C GLN A 430 -0.92 -1.06 -47.64
N VAL A 431 -0.38 0.10 -47.28
CA VAL A 431 -0.82 0.87 -46.10
C VAL A 431 -1.12 2.30 -46.50
N LEU A 432 -2.36 2.74 -46.24
CA LEU A 432 -2.82 4.09 -46.46
C LEU A 432 -3.40 4.66 -45.16
N ASN A 433 -2.72 5.66 -44.60
CA ASN A 433 -3.17 6.37 -43.42
C ASN A 433 -3.67 7.77 -43.79
N LEU A 434 -4.98 8.00 -43.64
CA LEU A 434 -5.70 9.25 -43.87
C LEU A 434 -6.37 9.76 -42.58
N GLN A 435 -5.98 9.23 -41.41
CA GLN A 435 -6.58 9.60 -40.13
C GLN A 435 -6.43 11.10 -39.84
N ASN A 436 -7.41 11.67 -39.14
CA ASN A 436 -7.45 13.06 -38.74
C ASN A 436 -7.29 14.03 -39.92
N ASN A 437 -8.25 13.94 -40.85
CA ASN A 437 -8.43 14.82 -41.99
C ASN A 437 -9.89 15.34 -42.01
N ASN A 438 -10.29 16.05 -43.08
CA ASN A 438 -11.63 16.59 -43.22
C ASN A 438 -12.44 15.89 -44.33
N ILE A 439 -12.14 14.62 -44.62
CA ILE A 439 -12.78 13.87 -45.70
C ILE A 439 -14.24 13.64 -45.33
N PHE A 440 -15.16 13.97 -46.24
CA PHE A 440 -16.60 13.88 -46.00
C PHE A 440 -17.31 12.82 -46.86
N GLU A 441 -16.74 12.41 -47.99
CA GLU A 441 -17.36 11.47 -48.92
C GLU A 441 -16.33 10.49 -49.49
N ILE A 442 -16.73 9.22 -49.66
CA ILE A 442 -16.01 8.20 -50.43
C ILE A 442 -16.90 7.69 -51.55
N THR A 443 -16.40 7.77 -52.78
CA THR A 443 -17.05 7.30 -54.02
C THR A 443 -16.50 5.93 -54.46
N ASP A 444 -17.18 5.30 -55.42
CA ASP A 444 -16.77 4.02 -56.04
C ASP A 444 -15.37 4.05 -56.66
N LEU A 445 -14.85 5.24 -57.00
CA LEU A 445 -13.58 5.43 -57.69
C LEU A 445 -12.51 6.11 -56.82
N THR A 446 -12.84 6.53 -55.59
CA THR A 446 -11.89 7.22 -54.69
C THR A 446 -10.61 6.42 -54.47
N PHE A 447 -10.72 5.11 -54.19
CA PHE A 447 -9.59 4.20 -53.97
C PHE A 447 -9.27 3.30 -55.17
N TYR A 448 -9.73 3.67 -56.37
CA TYR A 448 -9.48 2.88 -57.57
C TYR A 448 -7.98 2.74 -57.85
N GLY A 449 -7.53 1.50 -58.09
CA GLY A 449 -6.12 1.15 -58.32
C GLY A 449 -5.42 0.53 -57.11
N LEU A 450 -5.99 0.61 -55.90
CA LEU A 450 -5.39 0.10 -54.66
C LEU A 450 -5.69 -1.40 -54.42
N PHE A 451 -5.35 -2.25 -55.39
CA PHE A 451 -5.81 -3.65 -55.41
C PHE A 451 -5.19 -4.56 -54.34
N ILE A 452 -4.02 -4.19 -53.81
CA ILE A 452 -3.30 -4.96 -52.78
C ILE A 452 -3.27 -4.24 -51.42
N LEU A 453 -4.09 -3.21 -51.24
CA LEU A 453 -4.16 -2.47 -49.99
C LEU A 453 -4.59 -3.40 -48.86
N ARG A 454 -3.82 -3.43 -47.78
CA ARG A 454 -4.04 -4.26 -46.59
C ARG A 454 -4.60 -3.49 -45.41
N SER A 455 -4.18 -2.23 -45.23
CA SER A 455 -4.64 -1.39 -44.12
C SER A 455 -5.07 -0.01 -44.62
N LEU A 456 -6.30 0.37 -44.29
CA LEU A 456 -6.89 1.67 -44.57
C LEU A 456 -7.36 2.31 -43.28
N ASN A 457 -6.78 3.45 -42.93
CA ASN A 457 -7.17 4.23 -41.76
C ASN A 457 -7.80 5.56 -42.16
N LEU A 458 -9.10 5.71 -41.89
CA LEU A 458 -9.93 6.89 -42.10
C LEU A 458 -10.52 7.43 -40.78
N ASN A 459 -10.00 7.00 -39.62
CA ASN A 459 -10.49 7.51 -38.34
C ASN A 459 -10.33 9.03 -38.21
N GLU A 460 -11.15 9.65 -37.36
CA GLU A 460 -11.13 11.09 -37.10
C GLU A 460 -11.32 11.94 -38.38
N ASN A 461 -12.14 11.45 -39.32
CA ASN A 461 -12.66 12.23 -40.46
C ASN A 461 -14.12 12.64 -40.21
N VAL A 462 -14.71 13.33 -41.17
CA VAL A 462 -16.11 13.81 -41.11
C VAL A 462 -16.98 13.12 -42.17
N LEU A 463 -16.78 11.81 -42.35
CA LEU A 463 -17.45 11.02 -43.39
C LEU A 463 -18.96 10.98 -43.15
N THR A 464 -19.73 11.63 -44.04
CA THR A 464 -21.19 11.61 -44.04
C THR A 464 -21.77 10.66 -45.08
N SER A 465 -20.98 10.28 -46.09
CA SER A 465 -21.40 9.39 -47.18
C SER A 465 -20.26 8.49 -47.65
N ILE A 466 -20.59 7.24 -47.97
CA ILE A 466 -19.73 6.22 -48.55
C ILE A 466 -20.64 5.44 -49.48
N THR A 467 -20.35 5.45 -50.78
CA THR A 467 -21.14 4.67 -51.74
C THR A 467 -21.02 3.17 -51.46
N TYR A 468 -22.04 2.37 -51.80
CA TYR A 468 -22.05 0.92 -51.54
C TYR A 468 -20.80 0.20 -52.09
N ALA A 469 -20.28 0.64 -53.24
CA ALA A 469 -19.08 0.05 -53.84
C ALA A 469 -17.78 0.83 -53.57
N GLY A 470 -17.81 1.86 -52.70
CA GLY A 470 -16.65 2.71 -52.39
C GLY A 470 -15.42 1.96 -51.86
N LEU A 471 -15.63 0.84 -51.17
CA LEU A 471 -14.57 -0.03 -50.65
C LEU A 471 -14.48 -1.38 -51.37
N ALA A 472 -15.37 -1.65 -52.34
CA ALA A 472 -15.54 -2.97 -52.93
C ALA A 472 -14.36 -3.43 -53.82
N LYS A 473 -13.48 -2.50 -54.22
CA LYS A 473 -12.30 -2.80 -55.07
C LYS A 473 -11.03 -3.09 -54.26
N LEU A 474 -11.08 -3.01 -52.93
CA LEU A 474 -9.97 -3.30 -52.03
C LEU A 474 -9.90 -4.81 -51.75
N ASN A 475 -9.40 -5.58 -52.70
CA ASN A 475 -9.54 -7.05 -52.70
C ASN A 475 -8.69 -7.77 -51.63
N GLN A 476 -7.62 -7.14 -51.12
CA GLN A 476 -6.70 -7.73 -50.14
C GLN A 476 -6.74 -7.01 -48.78
N ILE A 477 -7.80 -6.24 -48.53
CA ILE A 477 -7.91 -5.44 -47.32
C ILE A 477 -8.05 -6.36 -46.10
N GLU A 478 -7.19 -6.15 -45.11
CA GLU A 478 -7.13 -6.89 -43.85
C GLU A 478 -7.63 -6.04 -42.67
N GLU A 479 -7.41 -4.73 -42.72
CA GLU A 479 -7.78 -3.78 -41.67
C GLU A 479 -8.46 -2.53 -42.24
N ILE A 480 -9.61 -2.18 -41.65
CA ILE A 480 -10.38 -0.98 -41.99
C ILE A 480 -10.73 -0.23 -40.70
N LYS A 481 -10.35 1.05 -40.64
CA LYS A 481 -10.71 1.96 -39.55
C LYS A 481 -11.44 3.17 -40.10
N LEU A 482 -12.63 3.48 -39.59
CA LEU A 482 -13.47 4.56 -40.11
C LEU A 482 -14.22 5.29 -39.00
N THR A 483 -14.33 6.61 -39.16
CA THR A 483 -15.19 7.48 -38.36
C THR A 483 -16.28 8.07 -39.23
N LEU A 484 -17.53 7.77 -38.89
CA LEU A 484 -18.74 8.17 -39.60
C LEU A 484 -19.49 9.22 -38.77
N LYS A 485 -19.89 10.31 -39.42
CA LYS A 485 -20.65 11.40 -38.82
C LYS A 485 -21.95 11.59 -39.59
N ASP A 486 -23.08 11.59 -38.90
CA ASP A 486 -24.41 11.80 -39.50
C ASP A 486 -24.69 10.88 -40.71
N TYR A 487 -24.14 9.66 -40.67
CA TYR A 487 -24.21 8.69 -41.76
C TYR A 487 -25.56 7.96 -41.76
N LEU A 488 -26.40 8.24 -42.76
CA LEU A 488 -27.80 7.79 -42.81
C LEU A 488 -28.00 6.46 -43.53
N ASP A 489 -27.04 6.03 -44.34
CA ASP A 489 -27.20 4.88 -45.24
C ASP A 489 -26.88 3.53 -44.58
N GLY A 490 -26.61 3.47 -43.26
CA GLY A 490 -26.25 2.25 -42.53
C GLY A 490 -24.93 1.58 -42.97
N LEU A 491 -24.48 0.53 -42.28
CA LEU A 491 -23.18 -0.11 -42.59
C LEU A 491 -23.22 -1.07 -43.80
N TRP A 492 -24.09 -0.82 -44.77
CA TRP A 492 -24.30 -1.70 -45.93
C TRP A 492 -23.12 -1.76 -46.90
N MET A 493 -22.21 -0.80 -46.86
CA MET A 493 -20.96 -0.89 -47.64
C MET A 493 -20.13 -2.12 -47.27
N LEU A 494 -20.24 -2.61 -46.03
CA LEU A 494 -19.51 -3.79 -45.55
C LEU A 494 -19.88 -5.08 -46.31
N GLN A 495 -21.12 -5.16 -46.84
CA GLN A 495 -21.58 -6.30 -47.63
C GLN A 495 -20.74 -6.52 -48.90
N TYR A 496 -20.13 -5.45 -49.43
CA TYR A 496 -19.38 -5.46 -50.68
C TYR A 496 -17.87 -5.54 -50.48
N ILE A 497 -17.39 -5.65 -49.23
CA ILE A 497 -15.96 -5.71 -48.91
C ILE A 497 -15.43 -7.14 -49.06
N SER A 498 -14.12 -7.26 -49.29
CA SER A 498 -13.43 -8.55 -49.37
C SER A 498 -13.55 -9.36 -48.06
N ASN A 499 -13.63 -10.69 -48.19
CA ASN A 499 -13.61 -11.63 -47.07
C ASN A 499 -12.23 -11.74 -46.38
N THR A 500 -11.21 -11.02 -46.85
CA THR A 500 -9.87 -11.01 -46.24
C THR A 500 -9.77 -10.11 -45.00
N VAL A 501 -10.83 -9.37 -44.67
CA VAL A 501 -10.82 -8.43 -43.54
C VAL A 501 -10.80 -9.18 -42.23
N LYS A 502 -9.79 -8.86 -41.41
CA LYS A 502 -9.59 -9.42 -40.07
C LYS A 502 -9.93 -8.44 -38.97
N HIS A 503 -9.78 -7.14 -39.23
CA HIS A 503 -10.01 -6.08 -38.25
C HIS A 503 -10.87 -4.95 -38.81
N ILE A 504 -11.99 -4.66 -38.13
CA ILE A 504 -12.86 -3.52 -38.41
C ILE A 504 -12.98 -2.66 -37.17
N SER A 505 -12.72 -1.35 -37.31
CA SER A 505 -12.93 -0.33 -36.29
C SER A 505 -13.86 0.75 -36.82
N ILE A 506 -15.00 0.95 -36.16
CA ILE A 506 -16.06 1.89 -36.57
C ILE A 506 -16.34 2.84 -35.42
N LYS A 507 -16.17 4.13 -35.68
CA LYS A 507 -16.59 5.19 -34.76
C LYS A 507 -17.79 5.94 -35.35
N MET A 508 -18.94 5.93 -34.69
CA MET A 508 -20.12 6.71 -35.07
C MET A 508 -20.49 7.62 -33.90
N GLY A 509 -20.09 8.90 -33.97
CA GLY A 509 -20.14 9.88 -32.86
C GLY A 509 -21.37 9.82 -31.94
N ASP A 510 -22.33 10.74 -32.13
CA ASP A 510 -23.56 10.81 -31.30
C ASP A 510 -24.74 10.02 -31.90
N ASN A 511 -24.52 9.28 -32.98
CA ASN A 511 -25.58 8.62 -33.75
C ASN A 511 -25.71 7.14 -33.41
N LEU A 512 -26.93 6.62 -33.55
CA LEU A 512 -27.27 5.21 -33.42
C LEU A 512 -26.58 4.40 -34.54
N ILE A 513 -25.89 3.32 -34.19
CA ILE A 513 -25.49 2.26 -35.12
C ILE A 513 -26.55 1.17 -35.10
N GLN A 514 -27.08 0.82 -36.26
CA GLN A 514 -27.88 -0.39 -36.44
C GLN A 514 -27.03 -1.46 -37.14
N LEU A 515 -26.66 -2.50 -36.39
CA LEU A 515 -25.95 -3.67 -36.88
C LEU A 515 -26.95 -4.68 -37.41
N VAL A 516 -26.84 -5.01 -38.70
CA VAL A 516 -27.69 -5.99 -39.37
C VAL A 516 -26.81 -7.14 -39.85
N SER A 517 -27.21 -8.39 -39.59
CA SER A 517 -26.44 -9.59 -39.95
C SER A 517 -26.00 -9.61 -41.41
N GLU A 518 -26.90 -9.21 -42.32
CA GLU A 518 -26.67 -9.15 -43.76
C GLU A 518 -25.46 -8.29 -44.17
N GLN A 519 -25.07 -7.31 -43.36
CA GLN A 519 -23.90 -6.45 -43.60
C GLN A 519 -22.58 -7.21 -43.45
N PHE A 520 -22.55 -8.29 -42.65
CA PHE A 520 -21.32 -9.01 -42.27
C PHE A 520 -21.24 -10.43 -42.81
N ASN A 521 -22.29 -10.93 -43.49
CA ASN A 521 -22.38 -12.32 -43.97
C ASN A 521 -21.18 -12.80 -44.80
N MET A 522 -20.45 -11.88 -45.44
CA MET A 522 -19.30 -12.21 -46.29
C MET A 522 -17.94 -12.15 -45.56
N LEU A 523 -17.91 -11.76 -44.28
CA LEU A 523 -16.68 -11.47 -43.50
C LEU A 523 -16.34 -12.61 -42.52
N ASN A 524 -16.04 -13.79 -43.07
CA ASN A 524 -15.75 -14.99 -42.30
C ASN A 524 -14.37 -14.99 -41.62
N GLU A 525 -13.40 -14.21 -42.13
CA GLU A 525 -12.07 -14.06 -41.51
C GLU A 525 -12.00 -12.96 -40.45
N LEU A 526 -13.13 -12.30 -40.14
CA LEU A 526 -13.17 -11.21 -39.16
C LEU A 526 -12.87 -11.73 -37.75
N GLU A 527 -11.74 -11.31 -37.19
CA GLU A 527 -11.28 -11.70 -35.86
C GLU A 527 -11.53 -10.60 -34.81
N THR A 528 -11.41 -9.33 -35.21
CA THR A 528 -11.49 -8.17 -34.32
C THR A 528 -12.54 -7.17 -34.79
N LEU A 529 -13.46 -6.81 -33.90
CA LEU A 529 -14.48 -5.78 -34.12
C LEU A 529 -14.45 -4.73 -33.02
N GLU A 530 -14.14 -3.49 -33.40
CA GLU A 530 -14.16 -2.32 -32.53
C GLU A 530 -15.28 -1.37 -32.96
N ILE A 531 -16.16 -1.01 -32.01
CA ILE A 531 -17.27 -0.12 -32.22
C ILE A 531 -17.28 0.94 -31.11
N GLU A 532 -17.19 2.20 -31.53
CA GLU A 532 -17.31 3.37 -30.67
C GLU A 532 -18.56 4.16 -31.11
N SER A 533 -19.63 4.12 -30.32
CA SER A 533 -20.84 4.87 -30.61
C SER A 533 -21.64 5.12 -29.35
N LYS A 534 -22.43 6.19 -29.37
CA LYS A 534 -23.41 6.48 -28.33
C LYS A 534 -24.48 5.39 -28.21
N ASP A 535 -25.04 4.84 -29.28
CA ASP A 535 -26.11 3.84 -29.19
C ASP A 535 -25.90 2.73 -30.22
N ILE A 536 -25.90 1.47 -29.78
CA ILE A 536 -25.80 0.29 -30.66
C ILE A 536 -27.13 -0.47 -30.59
N HIS A 537 -27.78 -0.61 -31.73
CA HIS A 537 -28.90 -1.52 -31.95
C HIS A 537 -28.46 -2.66 -32.84
N VAL A 538 -28.88 -3.87 -32.50
CA VAL A 538 -28.64 -5.08 -33.30
C VAL A 538 -29.99 -5.64 -33.73
N ASP A 539 -30.23 -5.64 -35.04
CA ASP A 539 -31.48 -6.14 -35.62
C ASP A 539 -31.43 -7.66 -35.83
N SER A 540 -32.49 -8.37 -35.45
CA SER A 540 -32.74 -9.79 -35.77
C SER A 540 -31.69 -10.79 -35.24
N CYS A 541 -31.63 -10.96 -33.92
CA CYS A 541 -30.64 -11.81 -33.20
C CYS A 541 -30.67 -13.32 -33.50
N GLU A 542 -31.63 -13.79 -34.31
CA GLU A 542 -31.90 -15.21 -34.53
C GLU A 542 -30.94 -15.88 -35.54
N GLU A 543 -30.37 -15.13 -36.48
CA GLU A 543 -29.58 -15.69 -37.61
C GLU A 543 -28.06 -15.41 -37.56
N PHE A 544 -27.54 -14.77 -36.50
CA PHE A 544 -26.16 -14.26 -36.50
C PHE A 544 -25.07 -15.35 -36.44
N VAL A 545 -24.09 -15.24 -37.35
CA VAL A 545 -22.87 -16.08 -37.41
C VAL A 545 -21.60 -15.22 -37.28
N PHE A 546 -21.46 -14.46 -36.20
CA PHE A 546 -20.15 -13.86 -35.82
C PHE A 546 -19.23 -14.87 -35.11
N SER A 547 -19.21 -16.11 -35.60
CA SER A 547 -18.42 -17.18 -34.98
C SER A 547 -16.91 -16.97 -35.14
N GLY A 548 -16.45 -16.14 -36.08
CA GLY A 548 -15.02 -15.84 -36.27
C GLY A 548 -14.42 -14.87 -35.24
N ILE A 549 -15.24 -14.06 -34.58
CA ILE A 549 -14.75 -12.96 -33.73
C ILE A 549 -14.11 -13.50 -32.45
N LYS A 550 -12.87 -13.08 -32.22
CA LYS A 550 -12.05 -13.39 -31.04
C LYS A 550 -11.89 -12.18 -30.12
N GLU A 551 -11.87 -10.97 -30.67
CA GLU A 551 -11.70 -9.74 -29.92
C GLU A 551 -12.80 -8.73 -30.23
N MET A 552 -13.39 -8.15 -29.19
CA MET A 552 -14.47 -7.18 -29.31
C MET A 552 -14.27 -6.00 -28.39
N TYR A 553 -14.42 -4.80 -28.95
CA TYR A 553 -14.29 -3.54 -28.24
C TYR A 553 -15.54 -2.70 -28.41
N PHE A 554 -16.26 -2.47 -27.31
CA PHE A 554 -17.39 -1.56 -27.23
C PHE A 554 -16.96 -0.32 -26.43
N ARG A 555 -16.86 0.83 -27.09
CA ARG A 555 -16.45 2.10 -26.45
C ARG A 555 -17.55 3.15 -26.46
N ASN A 556 -17.62 3.95 -25.38
CA ASN A 556 -18.53 5.08 -25.23
C ASN A 556 -20.03 4.76 -25.47
N ASN A 557 -20.48 3.55 -25.11
CA ASN A 557 -21.83 3.09 -25.41
C ASN A 557 -22.85 3.47 -24.34
N MET A 558 -23.96 4.10 -24.74
CA MET A 558 -25.15 4.31 -23.91
C MET A 558 -26.09 3.10 -23.95
N TYR A 559 -26.40 2.52 -25.13
CA TYR A 559 -27.36 1.41 -25.23
C TYR A 559 -26.87 0.26 -26.12
N PHE A 560 -27.15 -0.98 -25.72
CA PHE A 560 -27.01 -2.18 -26.55
C PHE A 560 -28.36 -2.93 -26.56
N VAL A 561 -29.14 -2.83 -27.65
CA VAL A 561 -30.46 -3.49 -27.76
C VAL A 561 -30.42 -4.60 -28.80
N CYS A 562 -30.85 -5.80 -28.39
CA CYS A 562 -31.22 -6.90 -29.26
C CYS A 562 -32.75 -7.04 -29.18
N PHE A 563 -33.45 -6.97 -30.32
CA PHE A 563 -34.92 -6.88 -30.35
C PHE A 563 -35.63 -8.14 -29.82
N ASP A 564 -34.95 -9.29 -29.75
CA ASP A 564 -35.54 -10.56 -29.33
C ASP A 564 -34.81 -11.15 -28.11
N SER A 565 -35.32 -10.79 -26.92
CA SER A 565 -34.85 -11.13 -25.57
C SER A 565 -33.52 -10.48 -25.11
N LEU A 566 -33.61 -9.67 -24.05
CA LEU A 566 -32.50 -8.94 -23.40
C LEU A 566 -31.37 -9.84 -22.84
N ASP A 567 -31.52 -11.17 -22.85
CA ASP A 567 -30.71 -12.10 -22.04
C ASP A 567 -29.66 -12.92 -22.83
N GLN A 568 -29.58 -12.84 -24.16
CA GLN A 568 -28.76 -13.78 -24.96
C GLN A 568 -27.85 -13.17 -26.03
N ALA A 569 -27.79 -11.84 -26.16
CA ALA A 569 -27.14 -11.21 -27.31
C ALA A 569 -25.61 -11.42 -27.37
N LEU A 570 -24.90 -11.30 -26.23
CA LEU A 570 -23.45 -11.60 -26.21
C LEU A 570 -23.14 -13.09 -26.35
N GLY A 571 -24.08 -13.97 -25.97
CA GLY A 571 -23.90 -15.42 -26.05
C GLY A 571 -23.75 -15.99 -27.46
N LYS A 572 -23.92 -15.16 -28.49
CA LYS A 572 -23.67 -15.52 -29.88
C LYS A 572 -22.18 -15.41 -30.27
N PHE A 573 -21.38 -14.65 -29.53
CA PHE A 573 -19.92 -14.56 -29.74
C PHE A 573 -19.17 -15.70 -29.01
N THR A 574 -19.49 -16.94 -29.39
CA THR A 574 -19.02 -18.15 -28.67
C THR A 574 -17.51 -18.39 -28.75
N ASN A 575 -16.80 -17.74 -29.67
CA ASN A 575 -15.34 -17.82 -29.82
C ASN A 575 -14.60 -16.60 -29.24
N LEU A 576 -15.30 -15.71 -28.56
CA LEU A 576 -14.72 -14.49 -28.00
C LEU A 576 -13.71 -14.83 -26.90
N GLU A 577 -12.48 -14.37 -27.08
CA GLU A 577 -11.39 -14.51 -26.10
C GLU A 577 -11.15 -13.22 -25.32
N LYS A 578 -11.41 -12.06 -25.94
CA LYS A 578 -11.21 -10.73 -25.35
C LYS A 578 -12.44 -9.85 -25.52
N LEU A 579 -12.94 -9.31 -24.40
CA LEU A 579 -14.04 -8.34 -24.39
C LEU A 579 -13.63 -7.07 -23.65
N TYR A 580 -13.70 -5.95 -24.35
CA TYR A 580 -13.58 -4.61 -23.79
C TYR A 580 -14.95 -3.94 -23.85
N TYR A 581 -15.45 -3.51 -22.70
CA TYR A 581 -16.72 -2.84 -22.59
C TYR A 581 -16.57 -1.55 -21.79
N ASP A 582 -16.78 -0.41 -22.43
CA ASP A 582 -16.77 0.92 -21.84
C ASP A 582 -18.12 1.60 -22.08
N ALA A 583 -18.80 1.86 -20.96
CA ALA A 583 -20.10 2.51 -20.95
C ALA A 583 -19.95 4.03 -20.94
N ASN A 584 -20.89 4.71 -21.59
CA ASN A 584 -20.95 6.16 -21.54
C ASN A 584 -21.50 6.62 -20.18
N SER A 585 -20.69 7.35 -19.42
CA SER A 585 -21.04 7.85 -18.08
C SER A 585 -22.26 8.78 -18.06
N LEU A 586 -22.65 9.37 -19.20
CA LEU A 586 -23.78 10.30 -19.30
C LEU A 586 -25.11 9.61 -19.64
N ALA A 587 -25.14 8.29 -19.84
CA ALA A 587 -26.35 7.55 -20.20
C ALA A 587 -27.36 7.53 -19.03
N TYR A 588 -28.56 8.09 -19.26
CA TYR A 588 -29.60 8.22 -18.22
C TYR A 588 -30.48 6.96 -18.05
N ASP A 589 -30.47 6.02 -19.00
CA ASP A 589 -31.51 4.99 -19.13
C ASP A 589 -30.99 3.64 -19.67
N SER A 590 -29.70 3.34 -19.47
CA SER A 590 -29.04 2.16 -20.04
C SER A 590 -29.36 0.89 -19.25
N THR A 591 -30.36 0.13 -19.68
CA THR A 591 -30.61 -1.22 -19.15
C THR A 591 -29.67 -2.23 -19.83
N LEU A 592 -28.39 -2.22 -19.46
CA LEU A 592 -27.47 -3.27 -19.90
C LEU A 592 -27.43 -4.41 -18.88
N THR A 593 -28.15 -5.48 -19.21
CA THR A 593 -28.07 -6.83 -18.63
C THR A 593 -26.76 -7.54 -19.02
N ILE A 594 -25.60 -6.89 -18.80
CA ILE A 594 -24.28 -7.56 -18.93
C ILE A 594 -24.26 -8.82 -18.03
N ASN A 595 -24.89 -8.70 -16.87
CA ASN A 595 -24.99 -9.71 -15.83
C ASN A 595 -25.50 -11.08 -16.33
N SER A 596 -26.58 -11.13 -17.12
CA SER A 596 -27.16 -12.40 -17.59
C SER A 596 -26.51 -12.95 -18.87
N SER A 597 -25.72 -12.14 -19.59
CA SER A 597 -25.18 -12.48 -20.91
C SER A 597 -23.72 -12.95 -20.89
N LEU A 598 -22.91 -12.54 -19.89
CA LEU A 598 -21.51 -12.94 -19.80
C LEU A 598 -21.32 -14.45 -19.59
N GLN A 599 -22.26 -15.12 -18.92
CA GLN A 599 -22.21 -16.56 -18.63
C GLN A 599 -22.08 -17.46 -19.87
N TYR A 600 -22.43 -16.96 -21.05
CA TYR A 600 -22.33 -17.70 -22.31
C TYR A 600 -20.94 -17.60 -22.96
N LEU A 601 -20.09 -16.65 -22.53
CA LEU A 601 -18.76 -16.40 -23.07
C LEU A 601 -17.69 -17.30 -22.42
N THR A 602 -17.88 -18.62 -22.54
CA THR A 602 -17.05 -19.62 -21.84
C THR A 602 -15.57 -19.64 -22.24
N LYS A 603 -15.22 -19.12 -23.43
CA LYS A 603 -13.82 -19.04 -23.91
C LYS A 603 -13.12 -17.73 -23.56
N LEU A 604 -13.79 -16.83 -22.84
CA LEU A 604 -13.28 -15.52 -22.51
C LEU A 604 -12.08 -15.64 -21.58
N LYS A 605 -10.92 -15.14 -22.02
CA LYS A 605 -9.68 -15.10 -21.24
C LYS A 605 -9.44 -13.73 -20.63
N PHE A 606 -10.04 -12.70 -21.23
CA PHE A 606 -9.80 -11.30 -20.91
C PHE A 606 -11.12 -10.51 -20.90
N LEU A 607 -11.37 -9.82 -19.79
CA LEU A 607 -12.56 -8.98 -19.62
C LEU A 607 -12.18 -7.64 -19.01
N ARG A 608 -12.49 -6.54 -19.71
CA ARG A 608 -12.41 -5.18 -19.19
C ARG A 608 -13.77 -4.52 -19.19
N ILE A 609 -14.16 -3.98 -18.03
CA ILE A 609 -15.41 -3.25 -17.82
C ILE A 609 -15.06 -1.86 -17.30
N GLU A 610 -15.48 -0.84 -18.03
CA GLU A 610 -15.19 0.55 -17.73
C GLU A 610 -16.48 1.41 -17.65
N ASN A 611 -16.49 2.38 -16.72
CA ASN A 611 -17.49 3.44 -16.59
C ASN A 611 -18.96 2.99 -16.40
N THR A 612 -19.20 1.80 -15.85
CA THR A 612 -20.56 1.28 -15.58
C THR A 612 -21.18 1.76 -14.27
N ALA A 613 -20.47 2.55 -13.45
CA ALA A 613 -20.93 2.90 -12.09
C ALA A 613 -22.30 3.56 -12.00
N MET A 614 -22.58 4.54 -12.85
CA MET A 614 -23.87 5.25 -12.85
C MET A 614 -25.03 4.36 -13.25
N ILE A 615 -24.78 3.35 -14.08
CA ILE A 615 -25.77 2.38 -14.57
C ILE A 615 -26.17 1.44 -13.43
N ILE A 616 -25.17 0.85 -12.78
CA ILE A 616 -25.37 -0.11 -11.70
C ILE A 616 -26.03 0.55 -10.48
N GLY A 617 -25.68 1.79 -10.14
CA GLY A 617 -26.25 2.49 -9.00
C GLY A 617 -27.74 2.86 -9.14
N ARG A 618 -28.29 2.90 -10.36
CA ARG A 618 -29.69 3.30 -10.62
C ARG A 618 -30.68 2.13 -10.61
N TYR A 619 -30.27 0.93 -11.01
CA TYR A 619 -31.14 -0.24 -11.12
C TYR A 619 -30.69 -1.34 -10.15
N PRO A 620 -31.59 -1.89 -9.31
CA PRO A 620 -31.24 -2.98 -8.40
C PRO A 620 -31.00 -4.27 -9.20
N MET A 621 -29.75 -4.52 -9.58
CA MET A 621 -29.30 -5.74 -10.23
C MET A 621 -28.63 -6.68 -9.23
N ASP A 622 -28.82 -7.99 -9.39
CA ASP A 622 -28.09 -8.99 -8.61
C ASP A 622 -26.67 -9.16 -9.15
N LEU A 623 -25.76 -8.28 -8.73
CA LEU A 623 -24.36 -8.30 -9.16
C LEU A 623 -23.63 -9.59 -8.77
N SER A 624 -24.15 -10.39 -7.83
CA SER A 624 -23.47 -11.60 -7.35
C SER A 624 -23.29 -12.67 -8.43
N THR A 625 -24.03 -12.57 -9.54
CA THR A 625 -24.00 -13.53 -10.65
C THR A 625 -23.29 -13.01 -11.91
N MET A 626 -22.70 -11.81 -11.84
CA MET A 626 -22.17 -11.09 -13.01
C MET A 626 -21.06 -11.82 -13.76
N PHE A 627 -20.22 -12.56 -13.05
CA PHE A 627 -19.09 -13.30 -13.63
C PHE A 627 -19.30 -14.82 -13.65
N ASN A 628 -20.54 -15.28 -13.46
CA ASN A 628 -20.85 -16.71 -13.49
C ASN A 628 -20.46 -17.34 -14.83
N GLY A 629 -19.94 -18.56 -14.80
CA GLY A 629 -19.55 -19.31 -16.00
C GLY A 629 -18.22 -18.92 -16.66
N LEU A 630 -17.52 -17.89 -16.17
CA LEU A 630 -16.24 -17.40 -16.72
C LEU A 630 -15.02 -18.14 -16.15
N SER A 631 -15.00 -19.47 -16.23
CA SER A 631 -13.96 -20.29 -15.60
C SER A 631 -12.56 -20.16 -16.21
N ASP A 632 -12.50 -19.81 -17.50
CA ASP A 632 -11.25 -19.70 -18.27
C ASP A 632 -10.68 -18.27 -18.26
N LEU A 633 -11.35 -17.34 -17.57
CA LEU A 633 -10.92 -15.96 -17.45
C LEU A 633 -9.59 -15.87 -16.69
N LYS A 634 -8.59 -15.27 -17.31
CA LYS A 634 -7.25 -15.08 -16.74
C LYS A 634 -7.03 -13.69 -16.19
N MET A 635 -7.67 -12.69 -16.81
CA MET A 635 -7.56 -11.29 -16.40
C MET A 635 -8.92 -10.63 -16.34
N LEU A 636 -9.17 -9.93 -15.24
CA LEU A 636 -10.35 -9.11 -15.01
C LEU A 636 -9.91 -7.68 -14.66
N HIS A 637 -10.39 -6.71 -15.45
CA HIS A 637 -10.15 -5.29 -15.21
C HIS A 637 -11.47 -4.54 -15.00
N LEU A 638 -11.57 -3.89 -13.85
CA LEU A 638 -12.73 -3.13 -13.41
C LEU A 638 -12.32 -1.67 -13.21
N LYS A 639 -12.78 -0.78 -14.09
CA LYS A 639 -12.52 0.66 -13.99
C LYS A 639 -13.82 1.44 -13.84
N ASN A 640 -14.02 2.15 -12.74
CA ASN A 640 -15.28 2.85 -12.43
C ASN A 640 -16.51 1.98 -12.70
N ALA A 641 -16.42 0.70 -12.33
CA ALA A 641 -17.42 -0.29 -12.71
C ALA A 641 -18.70 -0.19 -11.85
N GLY A 642 -18.71 0.55 -10.74
CA GLY A 642 -19.83 0.59 -9.78
C GLY A 642 -19.91 -0.60 -8.84
N LEU A 643 -18.90 -1.48 -8.90
CA LEU A 643 -18.71 -2.57 -7.97
C LEU A 643 -17.99 -2.00 -6.74
N ASP A 644 -18.76 -1.40 -5.84
CA ASP A 644 -18.22 -0.81 -4.61
C ASP A 644 -18.14 -1.85 -3.47
N HIS A 645 -18.92 -2.94 -3.56
CA HIS A 645 -19.01 -4.00 -2.56
C HIS A 645 -18.55 -5.35 -3.14
N PHE A 646 -17.31 -5.72 -2.88
CA PHE A 646 -16.70 -7.02 -3.18
C PHE A 646 -16.81 -8.02 -2.01
N ASP A 647 -17.67 -7.77 -1.03
CA ASP A 647 -17.76 -8.57 0.19
C ASP A 647 -18.35 -9.98 -0.04
N SER A 648 -19.12 -10.17 -1.12
CA SER A 648 -19.78 -11.44 -1.42
C SER A 648 -18.83 -12.39 -2.16
N PRO A 649 -18.48 -13.56 -1.60
CA PRO A 649 -17.68 -14.56 -2.30
C PRO A 649 -18.31 -15.00 -3.62
N ALA A 650 -19.65 -15.02 -3.69
CA ALA A 650 -20.43 -15.46 -4.84
C ALA A 650 -19.99 -14.80 -6.16
N LEU A 651 -19.64 -13.50 -6.11
CA LEU A 651 -19.23 -12.69 -7.26
C LEU A 651 -18.02 -13.29 -8.02
N PHE A 652 -17.10 -13.94 -7.31
CA PHE A 652 -15.83 -14.42 -7.87
C PHE A 652 -15.68 -15.95 -7.85
N THR A 653 -16.68 -16.70 -7.39
CA THR A 653 -16.57 -18.15 -7.17
C THR A 653 -16.23 -18.97 -8.42
N ASP A 654 -16.70 -18.53 -9.59
CA ASP A 654 -16.47 -19.24 -10.85
C ASP A 654 -15.13 -18.87 -11.52
N LEU A 655 -14.44 -17.83 -11.07
CA LEU A 655 -13.19 -17.30 -11.65
C LEU A 655 -11.95 -18.14 -11.25
N ARG A 656 -11.97 -19.44 -11.59
CA ARG A 656 -10.94 -20.40 -11.16
C ARG A 656 -9.59 -20.21 -11.84
N SER A 657 -9.56 -19.70 -13.07
CA SER A 657 -8.32 -19.49 -13.83
C SER A 657 -7.77 -18.07 -13.71
N LEU A 658 -8.37 -17.22 -12.87
CA LEU A 658 -7.99 -15.81 -12.78
C LEU A 658 -6.60 -15.68 -12.17
N GLU A 659 -5.68 -15.07 -12.91
CA GLU A 659 -4.31 -14.80 -12.48
C GLU A 659 -4.13 -13.33 -12.09
N PHE A 660 -4.88 -12.42 -12.74
CA PHE A 660 -4.72 -10.98 -12.60
C PHE A 660 -6.06 -10.26 -12.36
N LEU A 661 -6.12 -9.47 -11.28
CA LEU A 661 -7.26 -8.60 -10.96
C LEU A 661 -6.81 -7.15 -10.89
N LEU A 662 -7.36 -6.30 -11.77
CA LEU A 662 -7.11 -4.88 -11.84
C LEU A 662 -8.36 -4.10 -11.41
N VAL A 663 -8.23 -3.27 -10.38
CA VAL A 663 -9.32 -2.44 -9.86
C VAL A 663 -8.90 -0.98 -9.86
N GLU A 664 -9.65 -0.18 -10.62
CA GLU A 664 -9.51 1.27 -10.77
C GLU A 664 -10.87 1.92 -10.47
N ASN A 665 -11.29 1.93 -9.21
CA ASN A 665 -12.59 2.47 -8.81
C ASN A 665 -12.42 3.55 -7.74
N ALA A 666 -13.10 4.68 -7.94
CA ALA A 666 -13.02 5.82 -7.04
C ALA A 666 -13.60 5.54 -5.63
N ASN A 667 -14.36 4.47 -5.40
CA ASN A 667 -14.96 4.18 -4.09
C ASN A 667 -15.13 2.68 -3.80
N VAL A 668 -14.09 2.02 -3.26
CA VAL A 668 -14.17 0.60 -2.88
C VAL A 668 -14.63 0.48 -1.42
N GLN A 669 -15.91 0.19 -1.17
CA GLN A 669 -16.48 0.14 0.18
C GLN A 669 -16.27 -1.19 0.93
N GLY A 670 -16.17 -2.30 0.22
CA GLY A 670 -15.98 -3.62 0.81
C GLY A 670 -15.11 -4.51 -0.05
N LEU A 671 -13.98 -4.98 0.47
CA LEU A 671 -13.16 -6.03 -0.12
C LEU A 671 -12.64 -6.89 1.02
N THR A 672 -13.18 -8.11 1.15
CA THR A 672 -12.77 -9.03 2.21
C THR A 672 -11.75 -10.05 1.71
N GLU A 673 -10.97 -10.59 2.64
CA GLU A 673 -10.06 -11.72 2.36
C GLU A 673 -10.78 -12.93 1.76
N TYR A 674 -12.08 -13.13 2.07
CA TYR A 674 -12.88 -14.24 1.57
C TYR A 674 -13.13 -14.14 0.06
N ALA A 675 -13.30 -12.91 -0.46
CA ALA A 675 -13.45 -12.68 -1.89
C ALA A 675 -12.18 -13.08 -2.65
N LEU A 676 -11.01 -12.68 -2.15
CA LEU A 676 -9.71 -13.02 -2.76
C LEU A 676 -9.40 -14.52 -2.66
N LYS A 677 -9.68 -15.14 -1.51
CA LYS A 677 -9.51 -16.60 -1.30
C LYS A 677 -10.41 -17.45 -2.20
N SER A 678 -11.47 -16.88 -2.77
CA SER A 678 -12.36 -17.59 -3.69
C SER A 678 -11.72 -17.81 -5.08
N MET A 679 -10.61 -17.12 -5.39
CA MET A 679 -9.86 -17.22 -6.64
C MET A 679 -8.52 -17.96 -6.40
N PRO A 680 -8.44 -19.28 -6.61
CA PRO A 680 -7.31 -20.09 -6.16
C PRO A 680 -6.00 -19.88 -6.94
N ASN A 681 -6.08 -19.41 -8.20
CA ASN A 681 -4.92 -19.18 -9.06
C ASN A 681 -4.50 -17.70 -9.15
N LEU A 682 -5.11 -16.85 -8.33
CA LEU A 682 -4.82 -15.41 -8.32
C LEU A 682 -3.36 -15.18 -7.92
N LYS A 683 -2.62 -14.45 -8.75
CA LYS A 683 -1.20 -14.13 -8.50
C LYS A 683 -1.02 -12.67 -8.14
N TYR A 684 -1.77 -11.79 -8.81
CA TYR A 684 -1.59 -10.35 -8.65
C TYR A 684 -2.93 -9.63 -8.51
N VAL A 685 -2.95 -8.64 -7.61
CA VAL A 685 -4.04 -7.67 -7.48
C VAL A 685 -3.44 -6.28 -7.61
N TYR A 686 -3.97 -5.46 -8.50
CA TYR A 686 -3.49 -4.11 -8.73
C TYR A 686 -4.59 -3.10 -8.43
N PHE A 687 -4.28 -2.17 -7.52
CA PHE A 687 -5.14 -1.07 -7.13
C PHE A 687 -4.53 0.23 -7.65
N HIS A 688 -5.26 0.95 -8.51
CA HIS A 688 -4.79 2.20 -9.10
C HIS A 688 -5.87 3.27 -9.07
N GLU A 689 -5.49 4.46 -8.60
CA GLU A 689 -6.42 5.57 -8.35
C GLU A 689 -7.65 5.17 -7.50
N THR A 690 -7.51 4.14 -6.67
CA THR A 690 -8.57 3.63 -5.80
C THR A 690 -8.59 4.33 -4.47
N VAL A 691 -9.77 4.76 -4.03
CA VAL A 691 -9.95 5.31 -2.68
C VAL A 691 -10.67 4.29 -1.81
N PHE A 692 -10.04 3.93 -0.70
CA PHE A 692 -10.66 3.10 0.34
C PHE A 692 -11.32 3.98 1.41
N PRO A 693 -12.47 3.61 2.00
CA PRO A 693 -12.95 4.27 3.20
C PRO A 693 -12.08 3.85 4.39
N CYS A 694 -11.68 4.81 5.24
CA CYS A 694 -10.92 4.51 6.45
C CYS A 694 -11.80 3.73 7.45
N SER A 695 -11.75 2.40 7.38
CA SER A 695 -12.63 1.50 8.14
C SER A 695 -11.87 0.26 8.61
N CYS A 696 -12.15 -0.17 9.84
CA CYS A 696 -11.56 -1.39 10.41
C CYS A 696 -12.04 -2.69 9.74
N ARG A 697 -12.99 -2.62 8.79
CA ARG A 697 -13.43 -3.78 8.00
C ARG A 697 -12.30 -4.38 7.14
N PHE A 698 -11.32 -3.57 6.72
CA PHE A 698 -10.18 -4.04 5.93
C PHE A 698 -9.06 -4.68 6.78
N ASN A 699 -9.20 -4.77 8.10
CA ASN A 699 -8.19 -5.39 8.98
C ASN A 699 -7.98 -6.89 8.68
N GLY A 700 -9.01 -7.59 8.21
CA GLY A 700 -8.88 -8.98 7.74
C GLY A 700 -7.95 -9.09 6.53
N LEU A 701 -8.13 -8.24 5.51
CA LEU A 701 -7.26 -8.16 4.33
C LEU A 701 -5.79 -7.91 4.73
N MET A 702 -5.56 -7.02 5.70
CA MET A 702 -4.23 -6.76 6.26
C MET A 702 -3.61 -8.00 6.93
N SER A 703 -4.41 -8.74 7.70
CA SER A 703 -3.96 -9.96 8.37
C SER A 703 -3.68 -11.07 7.36
N TRP A 704 -4.52 -11.22 6.33
CA TRP A 704 -4.31 -12.14 5.23
C TRP A 704 -3.00 -11.86 4.47
N LEU A 705 -2.74 -10.60 4.12
CA LEU A 705 -1.48 -10.19 3.48
C LEU A 705 -0.23 -10.45 4.32
N LYS A 706 -0.37 -10.51 5.65
CA LYS A 706 0.74 -10.71 6.57
C LYS A 706 1.08 -12.19 6.78
N TYR A 707 0.10 -13.09 6.70
CA TYR A 707 0.25 -14.48 7.12
C TYR A 707 -0.01 -15.53 6.03
N ASP A 708 -0.69 -15.18 4.93
CA ASP A 708 -1.22 -16.14 3.94
C ASP A 708 -0.98 -15.63 2.51
N THR A 709 0.26 -15.77 2.00
CA THR A 709 0.68 -15.07 0.76
C THR A 709 1.15 -16.02 -0.34
N GLN A 710 0.27 -16.30 -1.30
CA GLN A 710 0.69 -16.61 -2.68
C GLN A 710 0.36 -15.45 -3.65
N VAL A 711 -0.39 -14.44 -3.20
CA VAL A 711 -0.86 -13.31 -3.99
C VAL A 711 -0.08 -12.04 -3.67
N SER A 712 0.35 -11.32 -4.72
CA SER A 712 1.04 -10.04 -4.63
C SER A 712 0.09 -8.88 -4.91
N ILE A 713 -0.12 -8.00 -3.92
CA ILE A 713 -0.84 -6.75 -4.14
C ILE A 713 0.15 -5.65 -4.50
N VAL A 714 -0.06 -5.05 -5.66
CA VAL A 714 0.77 -3.96 -6.18
C VAL A 714 0.19 -2.62 -5.72
N ASN A 715 1.05 -1.68 -5.34
CA ASN A 715 0.71 -0.34 -4.84
C ASN A 715 -0.10 -0.27 -3.54
N PHE A 716 -0.16 -1.34 -2.73
CA PHE A 716 -0.94 -1.30 -1.48
C PHE A 716 -0.39 -0.29 -0.46
N SER A 717 0.93 -0.09 -0.39
CA SER A 717 1.55 0.86 0.55
C SER A 717 1.28 2.33 0.20
N GLU A 718 0.94 2.61 -1.05
CA GLU A 718 0.65 3.95 -1.55
C GLU A 718 -0.86 4.26 -1.55
N GLN A 719 -1.70 3.33 -1.08
CA GLN A 719 -3.14 3.54 -1.01
C GLN A 719 -3.50 4.48 0.14
N ASP A 720 -4.24 5.53 -0.23
CA ASP A 720 -4.86 6.44 0.70
C ASP A 720 -6.29 6.00 1.02
N CYS A 721 -6.73 6.34 2.23
CA CYS A 721 -8.11 6.26 2.64
C CYS A 721 -8.65 7.65 2.99
N LEU A 722 -9.95 7.87 2.75
CA LEU A 722 -10.59 9.16 3.00
C LEU A 722 -11.12 9.25 4.44
N LEU A 723 -10.61 10.21 5.23
CA LEU A 723 -11.09 10.53 6.59
C LEU A 723 -11.41 12.03 6.67
N ASP A 724 -12.67 12.41 6.90
CA ASP A 724 -13.12 13.81 7.01
C ASP A 724 -12.64 14.74 5.87
N SER A 725 -12.61 14.22 4.63
CA SER A 725 -12.13 14.92 3.42
C SER A 725 -10.61 15.14 3.33
N ALA A 726 -9.83 14.51 4.21
CA ALA A 726 -8.38 14.41 4.11
C ALA A 726 -7.96 13.00 3.70
N ASN A 727 -6.98 12.90 2.81
CA ASN A 727 -6.35 11.63 2.46
C ASN A 727 -5.36 11.26 3.57
N VAL A 728 -5.53 10.06 4.12
CA VAL A 728 -4.64 9.47 5.13
C VAL A 728 -4.18 8.12 4.61
N ASN A 729 -2.91 7.77 4.80
CA ASN A 729 -2.43 6.46 4.39
C ASN A 729 -3.24 5.34 5.07
N MET A 730 -3.74 4.39 4.27
CA MET A 730 -4.65 3.33 4.73
C MET A 730 -3.99 2.40 5.75
N ILE A 731 -2.71 2.07 5.55
CA ILE A 731 -1.97 1.16 6.43
C ILE A 731 -1.76 1.82 7.80
N ASP A 732 -1.36 3.08 7.82
CA ASP A 732 -1.17 3.84 9.04
C ASP A 732 -2.48 3.95 9.85
N PHE A 733 -3.61 4.17 9.17
CA PHE A 733 -4.93 4.18 9.80
C PHE A 733 -5.26 2.82 10.45
N LEU A 734 -5.11 1.72 9.71
CA LEU A 734 -5.44 0.38 10.19
C LEU A 734 -4.57 -0.03 11.39
N LEU A 735 -3.26 0.25 11.34
CA LEU A 735 -2.33 -0.04 12.44
C LEU A 735 -2.65 0.78 13.69
N LYS A 736 -3.05 2.03 13.54
CA LYS A 736 -3.29 2.93 14.67
C LYS A 736 -4.65 2.75 15.33
N ASN A 737 -5.69 2.49 14.53
CA ASN A 737 -7.09 2.56 14.99
C ASN A 737 -7.81 1.21 15.06
N CYS A 738 -7.29 0.17 14.40
CA CYS A 738 -8.01 -1.11 14.22
C CYS A 738 -7.30 -2.31 14.85
N GLN A 739 -6.25 -2.08 15.63
CA GLN A 739 -5.54 -3.14 16.34
C GLN A 739 -6.41 -3.66 17.49
N ASP A 740 -6.65 -4.98 17.53
CA ASP A 740 -7.34 -5.63 18.64
C ASP A 740 -6.67 -5.24 19.96
N ASP A 741 -7.40 -4.60 20.88
CA ASP A 741 -6.89 -4.12 22.17
C ASP A 741 -6.44 -5.29 23.06
N ILE A 742 -5.26 -5.85 22.77
CA ILE A 742 -4.55 -6.80 23.64
C ILE A 742 -4.36 -6.16 25.01
N ASP A 743 -4.11 -4.85 25.04
CA ASP A 743 -3.98 -4.05 26.26
C ASP A 743 -5.28 -4.05 27.09
N PHE A 744 -6.44 -3.91 26.45
CA PHE A 744 -7.74 -3.95 27.15
C PHE A 744 -8.07 -5.36 27.65
N LYS A 745 -7.74 -6.40 26.88
CA LYS A 745 -7.91 -7.80 27.31
C LYS A 745 -7.01 -8.14 28.51
N ILE A 746 -5.76 -7.67 28.52
CA ILE A 746 -4.84 -7.82 29.65
C ILE A 746 -5.34 -7.01 30.86
N PHE A 747 -5.87 -5.82 30.65
CA PHE A 747 -6.48 -5.01 31.72
C PHE A 747 -7.66 -5.72 32.38
N ILE A 748 -8.60 -6.26 31.57
CA ILE A 748 -9.75 -7.02 32.08
C ILE A 748 -9.32 -8.27 32.87
N ALA A 749 -8.23 -8.92 32.47
CA ALA A 749 -7.72 -10.11 33.18
C ALA A 749 -7.02 -9.74 34.50
N THR A 750 -6.28 -8.63 34.53
CA THR A 750 -5.42 -8.26 35.67
C THR A 750 -6.16 -7.45 36.73
N PHE A 751 -7.07 -6.57 36.32
CA PHE A 751 -7.83 -5.69 37.22
C PHE A 751 -8.63 -6.44 38.32
N PRO A 752 -9.38 -7.52 38.03
CA PRO A 752 -10.12 -8.27 39.05
C PRO A 752 -9.18 -8.94 40.06
N SER A 753 -8.03 -9.42 39.59
CA SER A 753 -7.02 -10.07 40.42
C SER A 753 -6.40 -9.09 41.42
N ILE A 754 -6.07 -7.88 40.96
CA ILE A 754 -5.54 -6.81 41.82
C ILE A 754 -6.61 -6.31 42.80
N LEU A 755 -7.85 -6.13 42.33
CA LEU A 755 -8.97 -5.72 43.18
C LEU A 755 -9.24 -6.74 44.29
N LEU A 756 -9.25 -8.04 43.95
CA LEU A 756 -9.40 -9.13 44.92
C LEU A 756 -8.28 -9.10 45.96
N PHE A 757 -7.03 -8.92 45.54
CA PHE A 757 -5.89 -8.86 46.44
C PHE A 757 -5.98 -7.67 47.42
N MET A 758 -6.41 -6.49 46.94
CA MET A 758 -6.65 -5.33 47.80
C MET A 758 -7.78 -5.58 48.79
N ILE A 759 -8.89 -6.18 48.35
CA ILE A 759 -10.04 -6.51 49.19
C ILE A 759 -9.65 -7.52 50.28
N VAL A 760 -8.93 -8.60 49.92
CA VAL A 760 -8.45 -9.61 50.89
C VAL A 760 -7.49 -8.98 51.90
N SER A 761 -6.59 -8.10 51.46
CA SER A 761 -5.65 -7.40 52.35
C SER A 761 -6.38 -6.47 53.34
N LEU A 762 -7.39 -5.73 52.88
CA LEU A 762 -8.22 -4.87 53.73
C LEU A 762 -9.09 -5.68 54.70
N PHE A 763 -9.67 -6.80 54.26
CA PHE A 763 -10.42 -7.69 55.13
C PHE A 763 -9.54 -8.42 56.13
N HIS A 764 -8.28 -8.75 55.78
CA HIS A 764 -7.33 -9.33 56.72
C HIS A 764 -7.03 -8.38 57.90
N GLU A 765 -6.83 -7.08 57.66
CA GLU A 765 -6.66 -6.13 58.77
C GLU A 765 -7.94 -5.89 59.59
N SER A 766 -9.11 -5.81 58.93
CA SER A 766 -10.35 -5.40 59.60
C SER A 766 -11.11 -6.55 60.29
N ILE A 767 -11.08 -7.77 59.73
CA ILE A 767 -11.89 -8.91 60.20
C ILE A 767 -11.11 -9.86 61.11
N TRP A 768 -9.78 -9.92 61.01
CA TRP A 768 -8.96 -10.87 61.78
C TRP A 768 -9.18 -10.75 63.29
N TRP A 769 -9.27 -9.53 63.82
CA TRP A 769 -9.56 -9.27 65.24
C TRP A 769 -10.97 -9.72 65.65
N ASN A 770 -11.95 -9.60 64.75
CA ASN A 770 -13.33 -10.01 64.99
C ASN A 770 -13.52 -11.53 64.92
N ILE A 771 -12.80 -12.22 64.03
CA ILE A 771 -12.80 -13.70 63.96
C ILE A 771 -12.10 -14.29 65.18
N LEU A 772 -10.97 -13.72 65.61
CA LEU A 772 -10.29 -14.15 66.83
C LEU A 772 -11.21 -13.97 68.05
N TYR A 773 -11.91 -12.83 68.13
CA TYR A 773 -12.91 -12.55 69.17
C TYR A 773 -14.10 -13.53 69.12
N LEU A 774 -14.63 -13.84 67.93
CA LEU A 774 -15.72 -14.80 67.76
C LEU A 774 -15.30 -16.23 68.13
N TYR A 775 -14.08 -16.62 67.77
CA TYR A 775 -13.48 -17.90 68.14
C TYR A 775 -13.40 -18.05 69.68
N TYR A 776 -12.92 -17.03 70.39
CA TYR A 776 -12.90 -17.05 71.86
C TYR A 776 -14.30 -17.04 72.47
N LYS A 777 -15.26 -16.33 71.87
CA LYS A 777 -16.66 -16.29 72.34
C LYS A 777 -17.37 -17.64 72.17
N ILE A 778 -17.16 -18.32 71.04
CA ILE A 778 -17.69 -19.67 70.78
C ILE A 778 -17.00 -20.68 71.69
N LYS A 779 -15.69 -20.57 71.92
CA LYS A 779 -14.96 -21.41 72.88
C LYS A 779 -15.50 -21.24 74.31
N CYS A 780 -15.73 -20.01 74.78
CA CYS A 780 -16.37 -19.75 76.08
C CYS A 780 -17.80 -20.29 76.15
N TRP A 781 -18.60 -20.11 75.10
CA TRP A 781 -19.99 -20.60 75.05
C TRP A 781 -20.06 -22.14 75.05
N LEU A 782 -19.18 -22.83 74.32
CA LEU A 782 -19.08 -24.30 74.36
C LEU A 782 -18.66 -24.80 75.74
N THR A 783 -17.72 -24.10 76.39
CA THR A 783 -17.22 -24.47 77.72
C THR A 783 -18.29 -24.27 78.81
N TYR A 784 -19.16 -23.27 78.66
CA TYR A 784 -20.27 -22.99 79.58
C TYR A 784 -21.45 -23.96 79.40
N ARG A 785 -21.71 -24.42 78.17
CA ARG A 785 -22.83 -25.33 77.86
C ARG A 785 -22.56 -26.80 78.21
N LEU A 786 -21.29 -27.18 78.37
CA LEU A 786 -20.86 -28.53 78.80
C LEU A 786 -20.80 -28.70 80.33
N ARG A 787 -20.99 -27.63 81.12
CA ARG A 787 -21.10 -27.67 82.60
C ARG A 787 -22.50 -27.25 83.04
N GLY A 788 -23.50 -28.08 82.72
CA GLY A 788 -24.84 -27.96 83.27
C GLY A 788 -25.06 -28.96 84.40
N GLY A 789 -25.28 -28.47 85.63
CA GLY A 789 -25.88 -29.25 86.73
C GLY A 789 -25.19 -29.08 88.08
N ASP A 790 -25.64 -28.11 88.89
CA ASP A 790 -25.96 -28.33 90.31
C ASP A 790 -26.58 -27.08 90.97
N ASN A 791 -27.58 -27.32 91.81
CA ASN A 791 -28.41 -26.32 92.49
C ASN A 791 -27.67 -25.59 93.62
N ASN A 792 -26.84 -24.60 93.28
CA ASN A 792 -26.71 -23.28 93.94
C ASN A 792 -25.63 -22.50 93.17
N PRO A 793 -25.96 -21.41 92.45
CA PRO A 793 -25.02 -20.81 91.49
C PRO A 793 -23.85 -20.04 92.14
N TYR A 794 -23.82 -19.92 93.47
CA TYR A 794 -22.82 -19.13 94.19
C TYR A 794 -22.12 -19.95 95.28
N GLN A 795 -20.80 -20.09 95.14
CA GLN A 795 -19.91 -20.75 96.11
C GLN A 795 -19.73 -19.90 97.38
N PHE A 796 -19.83 -18.58 97.25
CA PHE A 796 -19.72 -17.61 98.34
C PHE A 796 -20.93 -16.68 98.36
N ASP A 797 -21.27 -16.17 99.55
CA ASP A 797 -22.38 -15.23 99.69
C ASP A 797 -21.92 -13.80 99.41
N VAL A 798 -20.65 -13.50 99.72
CA VAL A 798 -20.04 -12.19 99.54
C VAL A 798 -18.58 -12.33 99.06
N PHE A 799 -18.18 -11.59 98.04
CA PHE A 799 -16.77 -11.31 97.71
C PHE A 799 -16.39 -9.93 98.24
N VAL A 800 -15.25 -9.80 98.91
CA VAL A 800 -14.78 -8.51 99.44
C VAL A 800 -13.55 -8.05 98.67
N SER A 801 -13.69 -6.88 98.05
CA SER A 801 -12.66 -6.16 97.33
C SER A 801 -12.08 -5.08 98.23
N TYR A 802 -10.79 -5.19 98.57
CA TYR A 802 -10.10 -4.29 99.50
C TYR A 802 -8.62 -4.15 99.15
N ASN A 803 -8.00 -3.03 99.58
CA ASN A 803 -6.57 -2.81 99.42
C ASN A 803 -5.80 -3.53 100.54
N THR A 804 -4.60 -4.04 100.26
CA THR A 804 -3.71 -4.66 101.26
C THR A 804 -3.45 -3.79 102.50
N CYS A 805 -3.45 -2.45 102.37
CA CYS A 805 -3.30 -1.55 103.53
C CYS A 805 -4.48 -1.61 104.51
N ASP A 806 -5.67 -2.00 104.04
CA ASP A 806 -6.90 -2.07 104.82
C ASP A 806 -7.18 -3.50 105.33
N GLU A 807 -6.30 -4.46 105.02
CA GLU A 807 -6.46 -5.88 105.33
C GLU A 807 -6.70 -6.14 106.82
N GLN A 808 -5.98 -5.42 107.69
CA GLN A 808 -6.13 -5.57 109.13
C GLN A 808 -7.57 -5.28 109.59
N TRP A 809 -8.20 -4.23 109.06
CA TRP A 809 -9.60 -3.92 109.38
C TRP A 809 -10.56 -4.97 108.80
N VAL A 810 -10.30 -5.47 107.59
CA VAL A 810 -11.13 -6.51 106.97
C VAL A 810 -11.12 -7.80 107.78
N VAL A 811 -9.95 -8.24 108.22
CA VAL A 811 -9.80 -9.49 108.98
C VAL A 811 -10.34 -9.35 110.40
N ASP A 812 -9.93 -8.29 111.11
CA ASP A 812 -10.26 -8.13 112.54
C ASP A 812 -11.71 -7.70 112.78
N GLN A 813 -12.28 -6.91 111.86
CA GLN A 813 -13.63 -6.36 111.99
C GLN A 813 -14.63 -7.02 111.06
N LEU A 814 -14.39 -7.00 109.74
CA LEU A 814 -15.42 -7.40 108.77
C LEU A 814 -15.66 -8.92 108.74
N LEU A 815 -14.61 -9.74 108.64
CA LEU A 815 -14.73 -11.21 108.67
C LEU A 815 -15.25 -11.71 110.02
N LEU A 816 -14.72 -11.17 111.12
CA LEU A 816 -15.17 -11.55 112.46
C LEU A 816 -16.65 -11.25 112.67
N ASN A 817 -17.15 -10.12 112.17
CA ASN A 817 -18.58 -9.84 112.23
C ASN A 817 -19.36 -10.74 111.25
N LEU A 818 -19.05 -10.79 109.96
CA LEU A 818 -19.88 -11.50 108.96
C LEU A 818 -19.86 -13.03 109.05
N GLU A 819 -18.73 -13.64 109.44
CA GLU A 819 -18.58 -15.10 109.51
C GLU A 819 -18.90 -15.66 110.91
N HIS A 820 -18.60 -14.94 112.00
CA HIS A 820 -18.59 -15.52 113.35
C HIS A 820 -19.62 -14.94 114.33
N LYS A 821 -20.06 -13.69 114.18
CA LYS A 821 -21.09 -13.08 115.06
C LYS A 821 -22.46 -13.19 114.40
N GLY A 822 -23.52 -13.52 115.15
CA GLY A 822 -24.95 -13.44 114.77
C GLY A 822 -25.44 -14.28 113.56
N PRO A 823 -26.69 -14.77 113.56
CA PRO A 823 -27.32 -15.38 112.37
C PRO A 823 -28.02 -14.32 111.47
N PRO A 824 -28.01 -14.47 110.13
CA PRO A 824 -27.33 -15.51 109.34
C PRO A 824 -25.80 -15.27 109.23
N PHE A 825 -25.05 -16.37 109.19
CA PHE A 825 -23.60 -16.39 108.93
C PHE A 825 -23.34 -16.47 107.42
N PHE A 826 -22.38 -15.70 106.90
CA PHE A 826 -22.10 -15.60 105.47
C PHE A 826 -20.75 -16.20 105.10
N ARG A 827 -20.67 -16.87 103.95
CA ARG A 827 -19.40 -17.33 103.37
C ARG A 827 -18.76 -16.18 102.61
N VAL A 828 -17.61 -15.70 103.09
CA VAL A 828 -16.92 -14.55 102.50
C VAL A 828 -15.70 -15.01 101.70
N CYS A 829 -15.53 -14.46 100.49
CA CYS A 829 -14.37 -14.68 99.63
C CYS A 829 -13.43 -13.47 99.69
N ILE A 830 -12.14 -13.69 99.94
CA ILE A 830 -11.08 -12.66 99.93
C ILE A 830 -9.87 -13.11 99.11
N HIS A 831 -9.18 -12.14 98.48
CA HIS A 831 -8.07 -12.44 97.55
C HIS A 831 -6.87 -13.12 98.20
N ASN A 832 -6.54 -12.80 99.45
CA ASN A 832 -5.37 -13.39 100.15
C ASN A 832 -5.61 -14.82 100.66
N ARG A 833 -6.86 -15.29 100.70
CA ARG A 833 -7.24 -16.63 101.21
C ARG A 833 -7.72 -17.57 100.12
N ASP A 834 -8.53 -17.08 99.19
CA ASP A 834 -9.36 -17.92 98.33
C ASP A 834 -8.92 -17.95 96.85
N PHE A 835 -7.86 -17.21 96.48
CA PHE A 835 -7.33 -17.21 95.11
C PHE A 835 -6.48 -18.45 94.83
N GLU A 836 -6.70 -19.06 93.65
CA GLU A 836 -5.96 -20.24 93.22
C GLU A 836 -4.55 -19.88 92.74
N ILE A 837 -3.53 -20.48 93.36
CA ILE A 837 -2.12 -20.27 93.01
C ILE A 837 -1.85 -20.85 91.62
N GLY A 838 -1.27 -20.05 90.72
CA GLY A 838 -0.95 -20.44 89.33
C GLY A 838 -1.98 -19.99 88.29
N LYS A 839 -3.15 -19.46 88.71
CA LYS A 839 -4.13 -18.83 87.84
C LYS A 839 -3.87 -17.33 87.70
N ALA A 840 -4.18 -16.73 86.54
CA ALA A 840 -4.00 -15.29 86.33
C ALA A 840 -4.85 -14.49 87.33
N ILE A 841 -4.26 -13.47 87.97
CA ILE A 841 -4.92 -12.65 89.01
C ILE A 841 -6.26 -12.09 88.51
N VAL A 842 -6.31 -11.64 87.25
CA VAL A 842 -7.53 -11.13 86.61
C VAL A 842 -8.62 -12.20 86.52
N GLU A 843 -8.27 -13.45 86.21
CA GLU A 843 -9.23 -14.55 86.17
C GLU A 843 -9.70 -14.96 87.58
N ASN A 844 -8.81 -14.92 88.57
CA ASN A 844 -9.17 -15.16 89.99
C ASN A 844 -10.19 -14.12 90.49
N ILE A 845 -10.02 -12.85 90.10
CA ILE A 845 -10.96 -11.76 90.39
C ILE A 845 -12.32 -12.01 89.73
N VAL A 846 -12.33 -12.29 88.42
CA VAL A 846 -13.56 -12.55 87.65
C VAL A 846 -14.33 -13.72 88.27
N ASP A 847 -13.64 -14.82 88.53
CA ASP A 847 -14.23 -16.00 89.17
C ASP A 847 -14.80 -15.67 90.55
N SER A 848 -14.09 -14.92 91.38
CA SER A 848 -14.53 -14.58 92.74
C SER A 848 -15.78 -13.70 92.73
N ILE A 849 -15.90 -12.79 91.75
CA ILE A 849 -17.11 -12.01 91.53
C ILE A 849 -18.26 -12.94 91.11
N TYR A 850 -18.09 -13.78 90.07
CA TYR A 850 -19.18 -14.61 89.54
C TYR A 850 -19.58 -15.77 90.47
N LYS A 851 -18.66 -16.29 91.28
CA LYS A 851 -18.91 -17.29 92.34
C LYS A 851 -19.60 -16.69 93.56
N SER A 852 -19.68 -15.37 93.68
CA SER A 852 -20.28 -14.68 94.81
C SER A 852 -21.61 -14.00 94.48
N ARG A 853 -22.55 -14.03 95.42
CA ARG A 853 -23.87 -13.38 95.28
C ARG A 853 -23.78 -11.86 95.37
N TRP A 854 -23.00 -11.36 96.33
CA TRP A 854 -22.71 -9.94 96.51
C TRP A 854 -21.22 -9.66 96.36
N THR A 855 -20.87 -8.46 95.92
CA THR A 855 -19.50 -7.92 95.94
C THR A 855 -19.51 -6.67 96.81
N ILE A 856 -18.71 -6.67 97.87
CA ILE A 856 -18.48 -5.52 98.74
C ILE A 856 -17.16 -4.87 98.34
N CYS A 857 -17.18 -3.58 98.02
CA CYS A 857 -15.96 -2.80 97.81
C CYS A 857 -15.72 -1.90 99.02
N ILE A 858 -14.55 -2.05 99.65
CA ILE A 858 -14.11 -1.23 100.78
C ILE A 858 -13.29 -0.06 100.22
N ILE A 859 -13.90 1.13 100.21
CA ILE A 859 -13.34 2.32 99.61
C ILE A 859 -12.61 3.15 100.66
N THR A 860 -11.31 3.26 100.46
CA THR A 860 -10.36 4.16 101.14
C THR A 860 -9.60 4.97 100.11
N ARG A 861 -8.85 5.99 100.54
CA ARG A 861 -7.96 6.72 99.60
C ARG A 861 -6.93 5.80 98.95
N SER A 862 -6.43 4.81 99.69
CA SER A 862 -5.50 3.77 99.20
C SER A 862 -6.16 2.82 98.19
N TYR A 863 -7.43 2.46 98.40
CA TYR A 863 -8.20 1.64 97.46
C TYR A 863 -8.34 2.31 96.09
N LEU A 864 -8.65 3.60 96.05
CA LEU A 864 -8.82 4.35 94.79
C LEU A 864 -7.52 4.45 93.96
N GLN A 865 -6.35 4.42 94.62
CA GLN A 865 -5.05 4.47 93.94
C GLN A 865 -4.57 3.12 93.41
N SER A 866 -5.14 2.00 93.87
CA SER A 866 -4.74 0.65 93.47
C SER A 866 -5.29 0.29 92.09
N HIS A 867 -4.38 -0.10 91.19
CA HIS A 867 -4.75 -0.57 89.85
C HIS A 867 -5.59 -1.87 89.91
N TRP A 868 -5.34 -2.74 90.88
CA TRP A 868 -6.08 -4.00 91.06
C TRP A 868 -7.49 -3.74 91.62
N CYS A 869 -7.61 -2.89 92.63
CA CYS A 869 -8.90 -2.49 93.21
C CYS A 869 -9.77 -1.72 92.20
N SER A 870 -9.15 -0.91 91.34
CA SER A 870 -9.83 -0.23 90.22
C SER A 870 -10.36 -1.23 89.19
N LEU A 871 -9.62 -2.31 88.92
CA LEU A 871 -10.02 -3.38 88.01
C LEU A 871 -11.19 -4.18 88.59
N GLU A 872 -11.08 -4.66 89.84
CA GLU A 872 -12.13 -5.38 90.57
C GLU A 872 -13.44 -4.58 90.61
N MET A 873 -13.33 -3.29 90.94
CA MET A 873 -14.45 -2.38 90.94
C MET A 873 -15.06 -2.18 89.55
N ARG A 874 -14.23 -2.02 88.51
CA ARG A 874 -14.72 -1.85 87.13
C ARG A 874 -15.45 -3.09 86.64
N MET A 875 -15.00 -4.28 87.03
CA MET A 875 -15.65 -5.55 86.73
C MET A 875 -16.97 -5.71 87.48
N ALA A 876 -17.01 -5.38 88.77
CA ALA A 876 -18.24 -5.43 89.57
C ALA A 876 -19.29 -4.40 89.05
N ILE A 877 -18.86 -3.21 88.66
CA ILE A 877 -19.71 -2.20 88.00
C ILE A 877 -20.21 -2.70 86.64
N TYR A 878 -19.35 -3.36 85.85
CA TYR A 878 -19.76 -3.94 84.57
C TYR A 878 -20.84 -5.01 84.75
N ARG A 879 -20.69 -5.92 85.73
CA ARG A 879 -21.72 -6.91 86.05
C ARG A 879 -23.05 -6.25 86.45
N LEU A 880 -23.00 -5.17 87.23
CA LEU A 880 -24.18 -4.38 87.62
C LEU A 880 -24.90 -3.75 86.42
N ILE A 881 -24.14 -3.14 85.49
CA ILE A 881 -24.69 -2.39 84.35
C ILE A 881 -25.10 -3.30 83.19
N ALA A 882 -24.29 -4.32 82.87
CA ALA A 882 -24.49 -5.18 81.71
C ALA A 882 -25.47 -6.33 81.98
N GLU A 883 -25.55 -6.84 83.22
CA GLU A 883 -26.39 -8.00 83.57
C GLU A 883 -27.60 -7.64 84.44
N SER A 884 -27.80 -6.35 84.76
CA SER A 884 -28.90 -5.80 85.59
C SER A 884 -29.13 -6.49 86.95
N LYS A 885 -28.09 -7.09 87.54
CA LYS A 885 -28.13 -7.74 88.85
C LYS A 885 -27.64 -6.81 89.96
N ASP A 886 -28.53 -6.49 90.90
CA ASP A 886 -28.24 -5.64 92.05
C ASP A 886 -27.37 -6.40 93.08
N SER A 887 -26.05 -6.32 92.91
CA SER A 887 -25.09 -7.20 93.60
C SER A 887 -23.85 -6.50 94.14
N LEU A 888 -23.77 -5.16 94.08
CA LEU A 888 -22.62 -4.38 94.57
C LEU A 888 -23.00 -3.56 95.80
N ILE A 889 -22.16 -3.61 96.83
CA ILE A 889 -22.28 -2.81 98.05
C ILE A 889 -21.00 -1.99 98.20
N LEU A 890 -21.12 -0.70 98.45
CA LEU A 890 -19.99 0.21 98.66
C LEU A 890 -19.90 0.59 100.14
N ILE A 891 -18.74 0.37 100.75
CA ILE A 891 -18.44 0.72 102.14
C ILE A 891 -17.29 1.73 102.16
N PHE A 892 -17.47 2.89 102.78
CA PHE A 892 -16.43 3.90 102.95
C PHE A 892 -15.88 3.88 104.38
N LEU A 893 -14.56 3.64 104.54
CA LEU A 893 -13.89 3.72 105.84
C LEU A 893 -13.35 5.13 106.13
N ASP A 894 -12.92 5.84 105.08
CA ASP A 894 -12.46 7.22 105.15
C ASP A 894 -13.57 8.18 104.71
N LYS A 895 -13.63 9.37 105.33
CA LYS A 895 -14.41 10.50 104.82
C LYS A 895 -13.73 11.09 103.58
N ILE A 896 -14.13 10.62 102.40
CA ILE A 896 -13.63 11.12 101.10
C ILE A 896 -14.56 12.22 100.60
N THR A 897 -14.02 13.40 100.31
CA THR A 897 -14.83 14.54 99.83
C THR A 897 -15.34 14.30 98.40
N ARG A 898 -16.50 14.86 98.04
CA ARG A 898 -17.04 14.75 96.66
C ARG A 898 -16.10 15.33 95.59
N GLU A 899 -15.20 16.24 95.94
CA GLU A 899 -14.21 16.81 95.03
C GLU A 899 -13.11 15.80 94.67
N GLU A 900 -12.63 15.01 95.65
CA GLU A 900 -11.66 13.93 95.42
C GLU A 900 -12.25 12.82 94.51
N LEU A 901 -13.57 12.60 94.56
CA LEU A 901 -14.27 11.58 93.77
C LEU A 901 -14.59 11.98 92.32
N LYS A 902 -14.48 13.27 91.96
CA LYS A 902 -14.71 13.73 90.56
C LYS A 902 -13.76 13.08 89.57
N TYR A 903 -12.53 12.77 89.99
CA TYR A 903 -11.55 12.06 89.15
C TYR A 903 -11.99 10.64 88.78
N TYR A 904 -12.95 10.07 89.51
CA TYR A 904 -13.50 8.74 89.28
C TYR A 904 -14.97 8.81 88.83
N HIS A 905 -15.22 9.46 87.69
CA HIS A 905 -16.56 9.80 87.17
C HIS A 905 -17.61 8.67 87.23
N ARG A 906 -17.22 7.41 87.00
CA ARG A 906 -18.15 6.25 87.06
C ARG A 906 -18.61 5.93 88.48
N LEU A 907 -17.69 5.99 89.46
CA LEU A 907 -18.00 5.81 90.86
C LEU A 907 -18.87 6.97 91.36
N SER A 908 -18.52 8.21 91.01
CA SER A 908 -19.33 9.39 91.36
C SER A 908 -20.78 9.25 90.89
N LYS A 909 -21.02 8.79 89.65
CA LYS A 909 -22.37 8.56 89.11
C LYS A 909 -23.12 7.43 89.82
N LEU A 910 -22.40 6.42 90.32
CA LEU A 910 -22.98 5.32 91.10
C LEU A 910 -23.42 5.77 92.49
N MET A 911 -22.67 6.65 93.15
CA MET A 911 -23.07 7.22 94.45
C MET A 911 -24.35 8.06 94.36
N ASP A 912 -24.62 8.69 93.21
CA ASP A 912 -25.86 9.44 93.01
C ASP A 912 -27.08 8.52 92.78
N THR A 913 -26.87 7.22 92.52
CA THR A 913 -27.93 6.27 92.13
C THR A 913 -28.13 5.11 93.11
N LYS A 914 -27.17 4.83 94.00
CA LYS A 914 -27.21 3.71 94.96
C LYS A 914 -26.88 4.14 96.38
N THR A 915 -27.49 3.45 97.35
CA THR A 915 -27.19 3.61 98.78
C THR A 915 -25.85 2.97 99.12
N TYR A 916 -24.97 3.71 99.78
CA TYR A 916 -23.68 3.25 100.28
C TYR A 916 -23.64 3.30 101.81
N LEU A 917 -22.70 2.61 102.44
CA LEU A 917 -22.52 2.59 103.89
C LEU A 917 -21.23 3.31 104.28
N GLU A 918 -21.31 4.22 105.25
CA GLU A 918 -20.14 4.88 105.84
C GLU A 918 -19.83 4.26 107.20
N TRP A 919 -18.54 4.09 107.51
CA TRP A 919 -18.09 3.61 108.81
C TRP A 919 -18.18 4.73 109.88
N PRO A 920 -18.97 4.54 110.95
CA PRO A 920 -19.16 5.58 111.97
C PRO A 920 -18.05 5.56 113.05
N GLU A 921 -17.72 6.74 113.55
CA GLU A 921 -16.73 6.94 114.63
C GLU A 921 -17.29 6.57 116.03
N ASP A 922 -18.61 6.60 116.21
CA ASP A 922 -19.29 6.31 117.48
C ASP A 922 -19.63 4.82 117.67
N ASN A 923 -19.43 4.27 118.88
CA ASN A 923 -19.73 2.86 119.20
C ASN A 923 -21.19 2.45 118.91
N ASN A 924 -22.18 3.30 119.23
CA ASN A 924 -23.59 3.04 118.92
C ASN A 924 -23.87 3.06 117.41
N GLY A 925 -23.11 3.84 116.65
CA GLY A 925 -23.20 3.87 115.19
C GLY A 925 -22.68 2.59 114.55
N GLN A 926 -21.62 2.00 115.11
CA GLN A 926 -21.00 0.78 114.57
C GLN A 926 -21.94 -0.42 114.70
N GLU A 927 -22.69 -0.55 115.79
CA GLU A 927 -23.73 -1.59 115.91
C GLU A 927 -24.80 -1.45 114.83
N LEU A 928 -25.26 -0.22 114.56
CA LEU A 928 -26.25 0.06 113.53
C LEU A 928 -25.72 -0.24 112.10
N PHE A 929 -24.45 0.04 111.84
CA PHE A 929 -23.77 -0.29 110.57
C PHE A 929 -23.84 -1.79 110.27
N TRP A 930 -23.50 -2.64 111.25
CA TRP A 930 -23.50 -4.09 111.06
C TRP A 930 -24.91 -4.65 110.84
N VAL A 931 -25.92 -4.13 111.54
CA VAL A 931 -27.33 -4.52 111.33
C VAL A 931 -27.77 -4.18 109.89
N ARG A 932 -27.42 -2.99 109.39
CA ARG A 932 -27.76 -2.58 108.02
C ARG A 932 -27.07 -3.44 106.98
N LEU A 933 -25.76 -3.69 107.12
CA LEU A 933 -24.99 -4.49 106.18
C LEU A 933 -25.56 -5.92 106.05
N ARG A 934 -25.87 -6.57 107.18
CA ARG A 934 -26.46 -7.92 107.16
C ARG A 934 -27.84 -7.98 106.53
N LYS A 935 -28.68 -6.97 106.77
CA LYS A 935 -30.02 -6.90 106.17
C LYS A 935 -29.95 -6.83 104.64
N VAL A 936 -28.96 -6.10 104.09
CA VAL A 936 -28.75 -6.00 102.64
C VAL A 936 -28.30 -7.35 102.07
N ILE A 937 -27.36 -8.04 102.72
CA ILE A 937 -26.83 -9.32 102.22
C ILE A 937 -27.88 -10.44 102.33
N GLY A 938 -28.66 -10.48 103.41
CA GLY A 938 -29.59 -11.57 103.76
C GLY A 938 -31.04 -11.43 103.28
N GLY A 939 -31.40 -10.40 102.52
CA GLY A 939 -32.77 -9.94 102.23
C GLY A 939 -33.75 -10.85 101.45
N HIS A 940 -33.66 -12.19 101.57
CA HIS A 940 -34.66 -13.13 101.05
C HIS A 940 -34.86 -14.37 101.97
N LEU A 941 -34.96 -14.15 103.28
CA LEU A 941 -35.57 -15.11 104.21
C LEU A 941 -36.88 -14.49 104.72
N GLU A 942 -38.00 -14.84 104.08
CA GLU A 942 -39.35 -14.48 104.52
C GLU A 942 -39.67 -15.16 105.86
N ILE A 943 -40.09 -14.38 106.86
CA ILE A 943 -40.78 -14.90 108.05
C ILE A 943 -42.27 -14.61 107.88
N GLN A 944 -43.05 -15.68 107.88
CA GLN A 944 -44.51 -15.71 107.85
C GLN A 944 -45.13 -14.99 109.07
N GLN A 945 -46.24 -14.30 108.83
CA GLN A 945 -47.17 -13.78 109.85
C GLN A 945 -47.72 -14.89 110.77
N PRO A 946 -48.30 -14.52 111.92
CA PRO A 946 -49.69 -14.93 112.15
C PRO A 946 -50.63 -13.79 112.60
N ASN A 947 -51.89 -13.94 112.17
CA ASN A 947 -53.06 -13.08 112.41
C ASN A 947 -53.61 -13.12 113.85
N CYS A 948 -54.27 -12.00 114.22
CA CYS A 948 -55.52 -11.84 115.01
C CYS A 948 -55.42 -10.59 115.90
N CYS A 949 -56.47 -9.86 116.29
CA CYS A 949 -57.80 -9.48 115.77
C CYS A 949 -58.33 -8.41 116.77
N ASN A 950 -59.17 -7.49 116.32
CA ASN A 950 -60.16 -6.68 117.06
C ASN A 950 -59.73 -5.61 118.09
N GLU A 951 -60.11 -4.37 117.74
CA GLU A 951 -60.87 -3.35 118.49
C GLU A 951 -60.57 -3.10 119.99
N GLU A 952 -60.06 -1.90 120.29
CA GLU A 952 -60.88 -0.71 120.63
C GLU A 952 -60.41 0.52 119.84
#